data_AF-A0A946C1P1-F1
#
_entry.id   AF-A0A946C1P1-F1
#
_cell.length_a   1.000
_cell.length_b   1.000
_cell.length_c   1.000
_cell.angle_alpha   90.00
_cell.angle_beta   90.00
_cell.angle_gamma   90.00
#
_symmetry.space_group_name_H-M   'P 1'
#
loop_
_entity.id
_entity.type
_entity.pdbx_description
1 polymer ?
#
loop_
_entity_poly.entity_id
_entity_poly.type
_entity_poly.pdbx_seq_one_letter_code
_entity_poly.pdbx_strand_id
1 'polypeptide(L)'
;MKKGLLTVLLASLVLVGCQNYDDQFDDLNAQISALKSQVDGLSSLSGQVSSLSGTISGLSAGVAAAQAAANSAGASADAATAAGNAATAAVNGIAATDLSGLEASLATLQTEVDAVQASLATAATASAVTSLQSELDAIELSLADLLASSNIYSTDVSVTNATTLNAALALGNKLNVLNASMTITGYATMNYTDVQTLVDRVNTTTGNITYTAGGSTGTEIKFNNLVSAANITMTQPGGYSFPKLANASKIDLKTTYTTTVTNISFPALTTASSIETDDAGTFTVNFPSATNVDFGAIVTAPSNTITITTKKDATLDLAAWKSTTANGTTQNATLTLNGPASFTNGTAAGTFASTGLAGNTVGAVDGTLSFTNVATVAVHNFRGAIELETGVKSFTGKNIVTLGTTTNKLTDAVSLETANITMIRDNDPNNLSTTTAANLLSSASAQDIAFTVAHAKLTSATITGATGDISFTSVPALTTVDLTGADAFDVSASGNAAMSSWTDASKAEDRVFDNNDLMTAVTLSATTKLTVTGDKAVSVSVDGNAEMTSLTLGMDDAEALSVTDNPKLATIEAAALKDNGTSTTSSVQVYNNAFVASLVRDTYETAAARAATAWAVGGSTDLGSITTASGVKTLDAFLVDAIAATGTVSTWLDTVSKLEIQASYGGVYTDTTSSLTDPSATPTGAEAVDLGTNYTGYYAYAYSDEGTASTEVTNGARASENISWAWDVKIANNTFNENELGAAAEGVTVTTAAGSTIFAEGDAYTGAANGTTVETVDDLVAYLNADTSFNTSSNTEIIAARDAYKKALYSVTYTDSTLGAATLATVSAIGGGAQLVFQFGTTQATGLAKYLTATIAAGDQQDDIADAVMAAIHADADYVAVTITSATSNFFQVTKNVSGTATLNTSPVDVSFPSVSFVIDAAQTSTKATLTPSAYNVASNLAGSNSSLFTLASAAPTVKNGLRITLRNTGNVAFPAATTVVLSGASDTALETANNDAPTGTNNIIAAGVNIPTWVSTTKEDAEDYITVFTDISAGTVTGAAAVAGKTTNRTGW
;
A
#
# COMPACT_ATOMS: atom_id res chain seq x y z
N MET A 1 -21.63 15.43 202.59
CA MET A 1 -22.64 15.38 203.68
C MET A 1 -23.87 14.62 203.20
N LYS A 2 -24.63 13.87 203.99
CA LYS A 2 -24.42 13.28 205.34
C LYS A 2 -24.15 11.76 205.14
N LYS A 3 -23.79 10.88 206.09
CA LYS A 3 -23.62 10.89 207.57
C LYS A 3 -22.09 10.77 207.86
N GLY A 4 -21.48 10.00 208.78
CA GLY A 4 -21.88 9.18 209.95
C GLY A 4 -21.15 7.81 210.05
N LEU A 5 -21.25 7.14 211.23
CA LEU A 5 -20.84 5.74 211.56
C LEU A 5 -19.30 5.48 211.70
N LEU A 6 -18.76 4.31 212.12
CA LEU A 6 -18.92 3.33 213.26
C LEU A 6 -18.04 2.06 212.97
N THR A 7 -17.54 1.13 213.82
CA THR A 7 -17.59 0.80 215.29
C THR A 7 -16.26 0.13 215.79
N VAL A 8 -16.21 -1.20 216.06
CA VAL A 8 -15.04 -2.12 216.35
C VAL A 8 -14.59 -2.31 217.84
N LEU A 9 -13.87 -3.41 218.19
CA LEU A 9 -13.61 -3.94 219.57
C LEU A 9 -12.27 -4.76 219.75
N LEU A 10 -12.09 -5.54 220.85
CA LEU A 10 -10.85 -6.21 221.39
C LEU A 10 -11.15 -7.55 222.17
N ALA A 11 -10.29 -8.40 222.80
CA ALA A 11 -8.85 -8.48 223.21
C ALA A 11 -8.33 -9.98 223.38
N SER A 12 -7.14 -10.27 224.00
CA SER A 12 -6.57 -11.66 224.24
C SER A 12 -5.44 -11.76 225.33
N LEU A 13 -5.01 -12.95 225.82
CA LEU A 13 -4.05 -13.19 226.97
C LEU A 13 -3.45 -14.65 227.11
N VAL A 14 -2.44 -14.89 228.01
CA VAL A 14 -1.95 -16.18 228.67
C VAL A 14 -0.87 -17.07 227.93
N LEU A 15 -0.01 -18.02 228.45
CA LEU A 15 0.39 -18.73 229.74
C LEU A 15 1.87 -19.33 229.68
N VAL A 16 2.47 -19.99 230.72
CA VAL A 16 3.90 -20.53 230.75
C VAL A 16 4.26 -21.67 231.82
N GLY A 17 5.41 -22.38 231.73
CA GLY A 17 6.05 -23.42 232.66
C GLY A 17 7.44 -23.96 232.13
N CYS A 18 8.27 -24.92 232.66
CA CYS A 18 8.50 -25.75 233.91
C CYS A 18 9.94 -26.47 233.89
N GLN A 19 10.47 -27.22 234.91
CA GLN A 19 11.89 -27.78 235.00
C GLN A 19 12.21 -29.03 235.96
N ASN A 20 13.47 -29.58 236.06
CA ASN A 20 13.91 -30.93 236.63
C ASN A 20 15.10 -31.03 237.73
N TYR A 21 16.11 -31.97 237.71
CA TYR A 21 17.29 -32.12 238.67
C TYR A 21 18.83 -32.22 238.18
N ASP A 22 19.69 -33.26 238.41
CA ASP A 22 21.11 -33.31 237.84
C ASP A 22 21.06 -33.30 236.30
N ASP A 23 20.06 -34.03 235.79
CA ASP A 23 19.61 -34.00 234.39
C ASP A 23 19.21 -32.58 233.89
N GLN A 24 19.10 -31.55 234.75
CA GLN A 24 18.88 -30.16 234.30
C GLN A 24 20.06 -29.63 233.51
N PHE A 25 21.28 -30.01 233.87
CA PHE A 25 22.46 -29.34 233.34
C PHE A 25 22.76 -29.76 231.90
N ASP A 26 22.54 -31.04 231.58
CA ASP A 26 22.62 -31.57 230.21
C ASP A 26 21.49 -31.03 229.31
N ASP A 27 20.24 -30.95 229.83
CA ASP A 27 19.13 -30.33 229.10
C ASP A 27 19.42 -28.85 228.75
N LEU A 28 19.97 -28.08 229.70
CA LEU A 28 20.38 -26.70 229.48
C LEU A 28 21.42 -26.57 228.35
N ASN A 29 22.37 -27.50 228.29
CA ASN A 29 23.45 -27.51 227.31
C ASN A 29 22.96 -27.92 225.90
N ALA A 30 21.98 -28.83 225.83
CA ALA A 30 21.28 -29.17 224.60
C ALA A 30 20.47 -27.98 224.05
N GLN A 31 19.76 -27.25 224.91
CA GLN A 31 19.01 -26.04 224.52
C GLN A 31 19.93 -24.94 223.95
N ILE A 32 21.09 -24.69 224.56
CA ILE A 32 22.09 -23.71 224.06
C ILE A 32 22.57 -24.08 222.65
N SER A 33 22.83 -25.36 222.41
CA SER A 33 23.29 -25.86 221.10
C SER A 33 22.23 -25.68 220.01
N ALA A 34 20.95 -25.95 220.33
CA ALA A 34 19.83 -25.72 219.42
C ALA A 34 19.67 -24.22 219.07
N LEU A 35 19.80 -23.33 220.06
CA LEU A 35 19.67 -21.90 219.87
C LEU A 35 20.75 -21.32 218.95
N LYS A 36 22.01 -21.80 219.05
CA LYS A 36 23.07 -21.36 218.12
C LYS A 36 22.77 -21.73 216.66
N SER A 37 22.23 -22.94 216.41
CA SER A 37 21.84 -23.37 215.07
C SER A 37 20.80 -22.43 214.42
N GLN A 38 19.84 -21.94 215.21
CA GLN A 38 18.86 -20.94 214.76
C GLN A 38 19.49 -19.58 214.43
N VAL A 39 20.48 -19.14 215.21
CA VAL A 39 21.21 -17.88 214.96
C VAL A 39 22.06 -17.95 213.69
N ASP A 40 22.77 -19.06 213.46
CA ASP A 40 23.58 -19.23 212.24
C ASP A 40 22.70 -19.26 210.98
N GLY A 41 21.47 -19.80 211.08
CA GLY A 41 20.47 -19.77 210.01
C GLY A 41 20.07 -18.36 209.54
N LEU A 42 20.05 -17.37 210.43
CA LEU A 42 19.74 -15.98 210.08
C LEU A 42 20.79 -15.35 209.14
N SER A 43 22.05 -15.77 209.24
CA SER A 43 23.12 -15.27 208.38
C SER A 43 22.91 -15.63 206.90
N SER A 44 22.36 -16.81 206.63
CA SER A 44 22.08 -17.31 205.28
C SER A 44 21.05 -16.44 204.53
N LEU A 45 20.01 -15.98 205.25
CA LEU A 45 18.94 -15.16 204.70
C LEU A 45 19.46 -13.79 204.19
N SER A 46 20.44 -13.20 204.89
CA SER A 46 21.09 -11.94 204.46
C SER A 46 21.81 -12.05 203.11
N GLY A 47 22.45 -13.21 202.86
CA GLY A 47 23.09 -13.50 201.58
C GLY A 47 22.08 -13.60 200.42
N GLN A 48 20.93 -14.23 200.66
CA GLN A 48 19.87 -14.36 199.65
C GLN A 48 19.29 -13.00 199.23
N VAL A 49 19.04 -12.09 200.19
CA VAL A 49 18.53 -10.74 199.91
C VAL A 49 19.50 -9.93 199.03
N SER A 50 20.81 -10.04 199.27
CA SER A 50 21.82 -9.36 198.46
C SER A 50 21.83 -9.83 197.00
N SER A 51 21.67 -11.14 196.78
CA SER A 51 21.60 -11.72 195.43
C SER A 51 20.36 -11.28 194.64
N LEU A 52 19.21 -11.14 195.32
CA LEU A 52 17.97 -10.65 194.72
C LEU A 52 18.10 -9.19 194.23
N SER A 53 18.78 -8.34 194.99
CA SER A 53 19.05 -6.94 194.61
C SER A 53 19.87 -6.82 193.32
N GLY A 54 20.88 -7.70 193.14
CA GLY A 54 21.65 -7.80 191.90
C GLY A 54 20.79 -8.18 190.69
N THR A 55 19.88 -9.14 190.87
CA THR A 55 18.95 -9.59 189.81
C THR A 55 17.99 -8.47 189.38
N ILE A 56 17.43 -7.71 190.33
CA ILE A 56 16.54 -6.57 190.05
C ILE A 56 17.29 -5.47 189.28
N SER A 57 18.55 -5.19 189.65
CA SER A 57 19.39 -4.21 188.96
C SER A 57 19.68 -4.60 187.51
N GLY A 58 19.97 -5.88 187.26
CA GLY A 58 20.14 -6.41 185.90
C GLY A 58 18.87 -6.32 185.04
N LEU A 59 17.71 -6.62 185.61
CA LEU A 59 16.42 -6.51 184.92
C LEU A 59 16.09 -5.06 184.53
N SER A 60 16.39 -4.10 185.42
CA SER A 60 16.20 -2.66 185.15
C SER A 60 16.99 -2.19 183.92
N ALA A 61 18.26 -2.61 183.81
CA ALA A 61 19.10 -2.30 182.64
C ALA A 61 18.56 -2.93 181.34
N GLY A 62 18.06 -4.18 181.41
CA GLY A 62 17.47 -4.87 180.26
C GLY A 62 16.23 -4.17 179.69
N VAL A 63 15.35 -3.67 180.56
CA VAL A 63 14.15 -2.91 180.15
C VAL A 63 14.51 -1.62 179.42
N ALA A 64 15.51 -0.88 179.91
CA ALA A 64 15.98 0.35 179.26
C ALA A 64 16.54 0.10 177.85
N ALA A 65 17.31 -0.98 177.67
CA ALA A 65 17.84 -1.37 176.37
C ALA A 65 16.73 -1.76 175.37
N ALA A 66 15.71 -2.51 175.82
CA ALA A 66 14.56 -2.86 174.98
C ALA A 66 13.76 -1.63 174.51
N GLN A 67 13.58 -0.64 175.38
CA GLN A 67 12.90 0.62 175.04
C GLN A 67 13.64 1.42 173.95
N ALA A 68 14.97 1.46 173.99
CA ALA A 68 15.78 2.12 172.97
C ALA A 68 15.72 1.42 171.59
N ALA A 69 15.70 0.08 171.59
CA ALA A 69 15.54 -0.71 170.37
C ALA A 69 14.18 -0.48 169.70
N ALA A 70 13.09 -0.43 170.49
CA ALA A 70 11.74 -0.17 169.99
C ALA A 70 11.63 1.20 169.29
N ASN A 71 12.18 2.25 169.89
CA ASN A 71 12.19 3.60 169.30
C ASN A 71 12.97 3.64 167.98
N SER A 72 14.07 2.89 167.88
CA SER A 72 14.91 2.80 166.67
C SER A 72 14.19 2.08 165.53
N ALA A 73 13.41 1.05 165.84
CA ALA A 73 12.59 0.34 164.85
C ALA A 73 11.47 1.22 164.27
N GLY A 74 10.84 2.07 165.09
CA GLY A 74 9.82 3.02 164.63
C GLY A 74 10.33 3.99 163.57
N ALA A 75 11.46 4.65 163.84
CA ALA A 75 12.08 5.59 162.89
C ALA A 75 12.45 4.93 161.54
N SER A 76 12.80 3.65 161.53
CA SER A 76 13.07 2.90 160.30
C SER A 76 11.81 2.57 159.49
N ALA A 77 10.63 2.48 160.13
CA ALA A 77 9.36 2.26 159.45
C ALA A 77 8.87 3.54 158.76
N ASP A 78 8.95 4.68 159.44
CA ASP A 78 8.57 5.99 158.88
C ASP A 78 9.37 6.33 157.61
N ALA A 79 10.69 6.05 157.63
CA ALA A 79 11.57 6.23 156.47
C ALA A 79 11.18 5.34 155.28
N ALA A 80 10.77 4.08 155.53
CA ALA A 80 10.30 3.18 154.47
C ALA A 80 8.97 3.66 153.86
N THR A 81 8.05 4.17 154.68
CA THR A 81 6.79 4.78 154.21
C THR A 81 7.02 6.00 153.34
N ALA A 82 7.97 6.88 153.71
CA ALA A 82 8.33 8.04 152.90
C ALA A 82 8.87 7.66 151.51
N ALA A 83 9.71 6.62 151.43
CA ALA A 83 10.24 6.11 150.16
C ALA A 83 9.14 5.52 149.25
N GLY A 84 8.19 4.76 149.82
CA GLY A 84 7.05 4.22 149.08
C GLY A 84 6.18 5.31 148.44
N ASN A 85 5.89 6.38 149.19
CA ASN A 85 5.11 7.51 148.69
C ASN A 85 5.80 8.24 147.52
N ALA A 86 7.13 8.39 147.57
CA ALA A 86 7.91 9.00 146.50
C ALA A 86 7.88 8.16 145.21
N ALA A 87 7.95 6.82 145.32
CA ALA A 87 7.83 5.92 144.18
C ALA A 87 6.44 6.00 143.52
N THR A 88 5.36 6.06 144.31
CA THR A 88 3.99 6.24 143.80
C THR A 88 3.82 7.57 143.07
N ALA A 89 4.42 8.66 143.58
CA ALA A 89 4.38 9.97 142.92
C ALA A 89 5.09 9.96 141.56
N ALA A 90 6.20 9.23 141.41
CA ALA A 90 6.92 9.10 140.15
C ALA A 90 6.11 8.35 139.08
N VAL A 91 5.41 7.27 139.45
CA VAL A 91 4.51 6.53 138.54
C VAL A 91 3.35 7.41 138.06
N ASN A 92 2.75 8.18 138.96
CA ASN A 92 1.68 9.14 138.64
C ASN A 92 2.16 10.35 137.81
N GLY A 93 3.47 10.54 137.65
CA GLY A 93 4.07 11.58 136.81
C GLY A 93 4.14 11.23 135.32
N ILE A 94 3.88 9.98 134.94
CA ILE A 94 3.81 9.55 133.53
C ILE A 94 2.46 9.99 132.97
N ALA A 95 2.47 10.94 132.02
CA ALA A 95 1.23 11.51 131.51
C ALA A 95 0.53 10.56 130.50
N ALA A 96 -0.79 10.43 130.61
CA ALA A 96 -1.59 9.61 129.69
C ALA A 96 -1.56 10.12 128.23
N THR A 97 -1.15 11.38 128.02
CA THR A 97 -0.85 11.96 126.70
C THR A 97 0.30 11.26 125.98
N ASP A 98 1.27 10.75 126.73
CA ASP A 98 2.53 10.26 126.15
C ASP A 98 2.34 8.83 125.60
N LEU A 99 1.51 8.02 126.28
CA LEU A 99 1.09 6.72 125.78
C LEU A 99 0.16 6.86 124.56
N SER A 100 -0.85 7.73 124.63
CA SER A 100 -1.79 7.93 123.52
C SER A 100 -1.14 8.56 122.27
N GLY A 101 -0.10 9.39 122.44
CA GLY A 101 0.74 9.85 121.34
C GLY A 101 1.55 8.73 120.67
N LEU A 102 2.02 7.76 121.46
CA LEU A 102 2.74 6.58 120.94
C LEU A 102 1.78 5.62 120.20
N GLU A 103 0.57 5.39 120.73
CA GLU A 103 -0.48 4.60 120.07
C GLU A 103 -0.88 5.20 118.71
N ALA A 104 -1.10 6.51 118.63
CA ALA A 104 -1.40 7.21 117.38
C ALA A 104 -0.25 7.12 116.35
N SER A 105 1.00 7.21 116.82
CA SER A 105 2.19 7.05 115.97
C SER A 105 2.30 5.63 115.40
N LEU A 106 2.02 4.61 116.23
CA LEU A 106 2.04 3.21 115.81
C LEU A 106 0.91 2.88 114.81
N ALA A 107 -0.28 3.43 114.99
CA ALA A 107 -1.39 3.27 114.04
C ALA A 107 -1.10 3.94 112.69
N THR A 108 -0.41 5.09 112.70
CA THR A 108 0.06 5.76 111.47
C THR A 108 1.08 4.88 110.75
N LEU A 109 2.09 4.36 111.46
CA LEU A 109 3.10 3.47 110.89
C LEU A 109 2.51 2.18 110.32
N GLN A 110 1.52 1.57 110.97
CA GLN A 110 0.80 0.41 110.43
C GLN A 110 0.13 0.75 109.09
N THR A 111 -0.51 1.92 108.99
CA THR A 111 -1.18 2.38 107.76
C THR A 111 -0.17 2.59 106.62
N GLU A 112 1.02 3.12 106.92
CA GLU A 112 2.11 3.26 105.93
C GLU A 112 2.68 1.89 105.49
N VAL A 113 2.86 0.95 106.42
CA VAL A 113 3.28 -0.43 106.13
C VAL A 113 2.27 -1.14 105.23
N ASP A 114 0.97 -1.05 105.55
CA ASP A 114 -0.10 -1.66 104.74
C ASP A 114 -0.13 -1.09 103.31
N ALA A 115 0.08 0.22 103.16
CA ALA A 115 0.15 0.90 101.86
C ALA A 115 1.39 0.48 101.04
N VAL A 116 2.55 0.32 101.67
CA VAL A 116 3.76 -0.22 101.03
C VAL A 116 3.55 -1.68 100.62
N GLN A 117 2.91 -2.50 101.47
CA GLN A 117 2.66 -3.91 101.19
C GLN A 117 1.65 -4.10 100.04
N ALA A 118 0.62 -3.26 99.94
CA ALA A 118 -0.29 -3.22 98.80
C ALA A 118 0.39 -2.75 97.50
N SER A 119 1.29 -1.77 97.60
CA SER A 119 2.09 -1.29 96.45
C SER A 119 3.04 -2.37 95.93
N LEU A 120 3.70 -3.11 96.83
CA LEU A 120 4.58 -4.22 96.47
C LEU A 120 3.82 -5.39 95.82
N ALA A 121 2.56 -5.63 96.22
CA ALA A 121 1.69 -6.65 95.61
C ALA A 121 1.20 -6.29 94.19
N THR A 122 1.36 -5.04 93.74
CA THR A 122 1.00 -4.57 92.39
C THR A 122 2.20 -4.21 91.52
N ALA A 123 3.41 -4.17 92.08
CA ALA A 123 4.66 -4.18 91.33
C ALA A 123 4.81 -5.49 90.52
N ALA A 124 5.61 -5.45 89.46
CA ALA A 124 5.70 -6.52 88.45
C ALA A 124 5.87 -7.93 89.06
N THR A 125 4.84 -8.77 88.93
CA THR A 125 4.81 -10.10 89.53
C THR A 125 5.72 -11.07 88.76
N ALA A 126 6.16 -12.14 89.42
CA ALA A 126 6.93 -13.21 88.78
C ALA A 126 6.24 -13.78 87.53
N SER A 127 4.90 -13.81 87.50
CA SER A 127 4.12 -14.25 86.32
C SER A 127 4.33 -13.35 85.09
N ALA A 128 4.49 -12.03 85.27
CA ALA A 128 4.77 -11.11 84.18
C ALA A 128 6.18 -11.34 83.61
N VAL A 129 7.16 -11.61 84.49
CA VAL A 129 8.53 -11.96 84.08
C VAL A 129 8.58 -13.29 83.35
N THR A 130 7.88 -14.32 83.83
CA THR A 130 7.77 -15.62 83.12
C THR A 130 7.04 -15.49 81.77
N SER A 131 6.05 -14.61 81.66
CA SER A 131 5.37 -14.34 80.38
C SER A 131 6.34 -13.70 79.38
N LEU A 132 7.07 -12.65 79.80
CA LEU A 132 8.10 -12.00 78.97
C LEU A 132 9.24 -12.94 78.58
N GLN A 133 9.65 -13.87 79.47
CA GLN A 133 10.62 -14.90 79.11
C GLN A 133 10.05 -15.87 78.07
N SER A 134 8.79 -16.29 78.21
CA SER A 134 8.14 -17.19 77.25
C SER A 134 7.95 -16.53 75.87
N GLU A 135 7.66 -15.22 75.85
CA GLU A 135 7.64 -14.41 74.62
C GLU A 135 9.03 -14.28 74.01
N LEU A 136 10.08 -14.06 74.81
CA LEU A 136 11.46 -14.00 74.35
C LEU A 136 11.93 -15.34 73.78
N ASP A 137 11.71 -16.46 74.49
CA ASP A 137 12.05 -17.81 74.04
C ASP A 137 11.36 -18.13 72.70
N ALA A 138 10.09 -17.72 72.53
CA ALA A 138 9.36 -17.88 71.28
C ALA A 138 9.88 -16.97 70.14
N ILE A 139 10.34 -15.75 70.46
CA ILE A 139 10.99 -14.84 69.50
C ILE A 139 12.36 -15.37 69.09
N GLU A 140 13.17 -15.88 70.02
CA GLU A 140 14.48 -16.50 69.71
C GLU A 140 14.31 -17.73 68.82
N LEU A 141 13.32 -18.58 69.09
CA LEU A 141 13.02 -19.76 68.27
C LEU A 141 12.51 -19.34 66.87
N SER A 142 11.62 -18.35 66.79
CA SER A 142 11.15 -17.78 65.52
C SER A 142 12.29 -17.13 64.70
N LEU A 143 13.25 -16.49 65.37
CA LEU A 143 14.43 -15.89 64.75
C LEU A 143 15.42 -16.97 64.28
N ALA A 144 15.60 -18.05 65.03
CA ALA A 144 16.40 -19.19 64.62
C ALA A 144 15.84 -19.85 63.36
N ASP A 145 14.51 -20.07 63.29
CA ASP A 145 13.83 -20.58 62.11
C ASP A 145 13.93 -19.62 60.92
N LEU A 146 13.82 -18.30 61.13
CA LEU A 146 14.00 -17.28 60.09
C LEU A 146 15.44 -17.24 59.55
N LEU A 147 16.44 -17.39 60.41
CA LEU A 147 17.86 -17.46 60.01
C LEU A 147 18.20 -18.78 59.32
N ALA A 148 17.57 -19.89 59.70
CA ALA A 148 17.72 -21.19 59.04
C ALA A 148 17.02 -21.24 57.67
N SER A 149 15.90 -20.52 57.53
CA SER A 149 15.13 -20.38 56.27
C SER A 149 15.54 -19.18 55.41
N SER A 150 16.64 -18.49 55.76
CA SER A 150 17.20 -17.36 55.01
C SER A 150 17.81 -17.80 53.67
N ASN A 151 16.92 -18.02 52.71
CA ASN A 151 17.14 -18.54 51.36
C ASN A 151 17.75 -17.50 50.38
N ILE A 152 18.47 -16.50 50.89
CA ILE A 152 19.02 -15.38 50.11
C ILE A 152 20.55 -15.34 50.25
N TYR A 153 21.26 -15.25 49.12
CA TYR A 153 22.71 -15.06 49.06
C TYR A 153 23.03 -13.82 48.20
N SER A 154 23.78 -12.85 48.74
CA SER A 154 24.05 -11.56 48.08
C SER A 154 25.54 -11.38 47.75
N THR A 155 26.15 -12.38 47.10
CA THR A 155 27.55 -12.34 46.64
C THR A 155 27.68 -13.22 45.40
N ASP A 156 28.54 -12.85 44.45
CA ASP A 156 28.66 -13.57 43.17
C ASP A 156 29.15 -15.01 43.37
N VAL A 157 28.50 -15.95 42.68
CA VAL A 157 28.88 -17.38 42.71
C VAL A 157 29.73 -17.70 41.48
N SER A 158 31.04 -17.64 41.64
CA SER A 158 32.01 -17.99 40.58
C SER A 158 32.54 -19.41 40.75
N VAL A 159 32.36 -20.25 39.73
CA VAL A 159 32.88 -21.62 39.64
C VAL A 159 33.81 -21.73 38.43
N THR A 160 35.09 -22.00 38.68
CA THR A 160 36.13 -22.19 37.65
C THR A 160 36.98 -23.44 37.87
N ASN A 161 36.74 -24.17 38.97
CA ASN A 161 37.44 -25.39 39.36
C ASN A 161 36.63 -26.18 40.43
N ALA A 162 37.04 -27.41 40.72
CA ALA A 162 36.36 -28.28 41.68
C ALA A 162 36.28 -27.70 43.11
N THR A 163 37.30 -26.96 43.56
CA THR A 163 37.26 -26.31 44.89
C THR A 163 36.19 -25.22 44.96
N THR A 164 36.05 -24.40 43.91
CA THR A 164 34.99 -23.40 43.82
C THR A 164 33.59 -24.02 43.69
N LEU A 165 33.45 -25.16 42.99
CA LEU A 165 32.19 -25.90 42.91
C LEU A 165 31.76 -26.43 44.28
N ASN A 166 32.71 -27.04 45.03
CA ASN A 166 32.46 -27.51 46.39
C ASN A 166 32.09 -26.36 47.35
N ALA A 167 32.73 -25.19 47.20
CA ALA A 167 32.38 -24.00 47.98
C ALA A 167 30.97 -23.49 47.67
N ALA A 168 30.57 -23.44 46.40
CA ALA A 168 29.22 -23.08 45.99
C ALA A 168 28.18 -24.09 46.50
N LEU A 169 28.48 -25.39 46.45
CA LEU A 169 27.63 -26.45 47.00
C LEU A 169 27.52 -26.41 48.54
N ALA A 170 28.50 -25.83 49.25
CA ALA A 170 28.42 -25.65 50.70
C ALA A 170 27.42 -24.55 51.12
N LEU A 171 26.96 -23.69 50.20
CA LEU A 171 25.97 -22.64 50.49
C LEU A 171 24.54 -23.18 50.67
N GLY A 172 24.26 -24.39 50.18
CA GLY A 172 22.97 -25.07 50.38
C GLY A 172 21.78 -24.26 49.84
N ASN A 173 20.70 -24.18 50.64
CA ASN A 173 19.45 -23.50 50.27
C ASN A 173 19.58 -21.97 50.17
N LYS A 174 20.67 -21.37 50.66
CA LYS A 174 20.91 -19.92 50.54
C LYS A 174 20.96 -19.43 49.09
N LEU A 175 21.22 -20.34 48.14
CA LEU A 175 21.21 -20.05 46.71
C LEU A 175 19.81 -20.03 46.06
N ASN A 176 18.74 -20.35 46.78
CA ASN A 176 17.37 -20.30 46.22
C ASN A 176 17.03 -18.92 45.67
N VAL A 177 17.48 -17.84 46.32
CA VAL A 177 17.47 -16.47 45.80
C VAL A 177 18.89 -15.91 45.78
N LEU A 178 19.52 -15.94 44.60
CA LEU A 178 20.83 -15.35 44.37
C LEU A 178 20.68 -13.85 44.06
N ASN A 179 20.82 -13.01 45.07
CA ASN A 179 20.84 -11.56 44.93
C ASN A 179 22.23 -11.03 44.47
N ALA A 180 22.76 -11.66 43.41
CA ALA A 180 24.06 -11.42 42.78
C ALA A 180 24.11 -12.14 41.42
N SER A 181 25.28 -12.27 40.79
CA SER A 181 25.47 -13.05 39.56
C SER A 181 26.00 -14.46 39.82
N MET A 182 25.75 -15.38 38.90
CA MET A 182 26.38 -16.70 38.83
C MET A 182 27.25 -16.80 37.58
N THR A 183 28.45 -17.35 37.72
CA THR A 183 29.36 -17.62 36.59
C THR A 183 29.98 -18.99 36.75
N ILE A 184 29.66 -19.91 35.84
CA ILE A 184 30.19 -21.28 35.80
C ILE A 184 31.01 -21.44 34.52
N THR A 185 32.34 -21.45 34.64
CA THR A 185 33.26 -21.66 33.52
C THR A 185 33.74 -23.11 33.52
N GLY A 186 33.68 -23.75 32.36
CA GLY A 186 34.13 -25.12 32.13
C GLY A 186 35.62 -25.31 32.43
N TYR A 187 35.94 -26.41 33.12
CA TYR A 187 37.30 -26.78 33.47
C TYR A 187 37.54 -28.28 33.29
N ALA A 188 38.79 -28.68 33.12
CA ALA A 188 39.18 -30.09 33.03
C ALA A 188 38.75 -30.84 34.30
N THR A 189 38.08 -31.98 34.14
CA THR A 189 37.44 -32.77 35.22
C THR A 189 36.29 -32.06 35.97
N MET A 190 35.52 -31.19 35.31
CA MET A 190 34.22 -30.72 35.82
C MET A 190 33.24 -31.89 36.04
N ASN A 191 32.64 -31.98 37.24
CA ASN A 191 31.57 -32.93 37.52
C ASN A 191 30.20 -32.32 37.18
N TYR A 192 29.60 -32.76 36.07
CA TYR A 192 28.31 -32.26 35.61
C TYR A 192 27.15 -32.59 36.58
N THR A 193 27.24 -33.66 37.38
CA THR A 193 26.23 -33.98 38.41
C THR A 193 26.25 -32.98 39.57
N ASP A 194 27.44 -32.54 39.98
CA ASP A 194 27.61 -31.52 41.02
C ASP A 194 27.20 -30.14 40.51
N VAL A 195 27.47 -29.83 39.23
CA VAL A 195 27.00 -28.61 38.57
C VAL A 195 25.48 -28.60 38.42
N GLN A 196 24.86 -29.72 38.04
CA GLN A 196 23.40 -29.87 37.99
C GLN A 196 22.79 -29.64 39.39
N THR A 197 23.39 -30.25 40.42
CA THR A 197 23.01 -30.06 41.83
C THR A 197 23.17 -28.61 42.31
N LEU A 198 24.09 -27.84 41.73
CA LEU A 198 24.26 -26.41 42.01
C LEU A 198 23.15 -25.57 41.34
N VAL A 199 22.90 -25.74 40.04
CA VAL A 199 21.89 -24.94 39.34
C VAL A 199 20.46 -25.25 39.76
N ASP A 200 20.17 -26.50 40.14
CA ASP A 200 18.85 -26.89 40.66
C ASP A 200 18.51 -26.25 42.02
N ARG A 201 19.49 -25.63 42.69
CA ARG A 201 19.25 -24.84 43.91
C ARG A 201 18.93 -23.38 43.62
N VAL A 202 19.10 -22.89 42.39
CA VAL A 202 18.88 -21.48 42.04
C VAL A 202 17.49 -21.31 41.46
N ASN A 203 16.59 -20.69 42.24
CA ASN A 203 15.21 -20.47 41.82
C ASN A 203 15.01 -19.05 41.26
N THR A 204 15.81 -18.08 41.70
CA THR A 204 15.74 -16.68 41.27
C THR A 204 17.13 -16.05 41.37
N THR A 205 17.51 -15.26 40.37
CA THR A 205 18.78 -14.52 40.34
C THR A 205 18.50 -13.04 40.02
N THR A 206 19.06 -12.09 40.78
CA THR A 206 18.90 -10.65 40.48
C THR A 206 20.02 -10.09 39.60
N GLY A 207 21.17 -10.78 39.53
CA GLY A 207 22.25 -10.53 38.58
C GLY A 207 22.20 -11.47 37.37
N ASN A 208 23.35 -11.61 36.71
CA ASN A 208 23.49 -12.39 35.49
C ASN A 208 23.75 -13.88 35.78
N ILE A 209 23.38 -14.76 34.85
CA ILE A 209 23.82 -16.16 34.82
C ILE A 209 24.67 -16.35 33.57
N THR A 210 25.94 -16.73 33.77
CA THR A 210 26.86 -17.07 32.69
C THR A 210 27.32 -18.51 32.85
N TYR A 211 27.11 -19.34 31.82
CA TYR A 211 27.55 -20.73 31.80
C TYR A 211 28.32 -21.05 30.52
N THR A 212 29.48 -21.70 30.66
CA THR A 212 30.29 -22.21 29.54
C THR A 212 30.69 -23.65 29.81
N ALA A 213 30.27 -24.59 28.97
CA ALA A 213 30.66 -26.00 29.06
C ALA A 213 32.16 -26.19 28.80
N GLY A 214 32.77 -27.21 29.43
CA GLY A 214 34.21 -27.51 29.27
C GLY A 214 34.59 -28.18 27.93
N GLY A 215 33.63 -28.45 27.05
CA GLY A 215 33.85 -29.12 25.77
C GLY A 215 32.54 -29.56 25.09
N SER A 216 32.63 -29.93 23.82
CA SER A 216 31.48 -30.37 22.99
C SER A 216 30.86 -31.70 23.41
N THR A 217 31.52 -32.46 24.28
CA THR A 217 31.07 -33.76 24.80
C THR A 217 30.65 -33.68 26.28
N GLY A 218 30.40 -32.48 26.80
CA GLY A 218 29.83 -32.28 28.14
C GLY A 218 28.37 -32.75 28.23
N THR A 219 27.90 -33.02 29.44
CA THR A 219 26.47 -33.29 29.68
C THR A 219 25.70 -31.96 29.69
N GLU A 220 24.53 -31.94 29.04
CA GLU A 220 23.60 -30.80 29.10
C GLU A 220 23.24 -30.46 30.56
N ILE A 221 23.39 -29.20 30.96
CA ILE A 221 22.92 -28.70 32.25
C ILE A 221 21.55 -28.05 32.06
N LYS A 222 20.57 -28.44 32.89
CA LYS A 222 19.17 -27.98 32.82
C LYS A 222 18.85 -27.11 34.03
N PHE A 223 18.24 -25.95 33.82
CA PHE A 223 17.87 -25.04 34.91
C PHE A 223 16.44 -25.35 35.38
N ASN A 224 16.22 -26.53 35.98
CA ASN A 224 14.87 -27.07 36.24
C ASN A 224 14.03 -26.25 37.23
N ASN A 225 14.68 -25.40 38.04
CA ASN A 225 14.04 -24.61 39.10
C ASN A 225 14.12 -23.10 38.91
N LEU A 226 14.88 -22.60 37.91
CA LEU A 226 15.06 -21.17 37.69
C LEU A 226 13.77 -20.52 37.16
N VAL A 227 13.29 -19.49 37.85
CA VAL A 227 12.08 -18.72 37.51
C VAL A 227 12.40 -17.33 36.94
N SER A 228 13.51 -16.71 37.35
CA SER A 228 13.95 -15.41 36.83
C SER A 228 15.46 -15.18 36.98
N ALA A 229 16.02 -14.38 36.07
CA ALA A 229 17.41 -13.91 36.03
C ALA A 229 17.48 -12.51 35.39
N ALA A 230 18.55 -11.74 35.59
CA ALA A 230 18.74 -10.49 34.83
C ALA A 230 19.11 -10.82 33.37
N ASN A 231 20.34 -11.25 33.11
CA ASN A 231 20.74 -11.71 31.78
C ASN A 231 21.26 -13.16 31.86
N ILE A 232 20.96 -13.96 30.84
CA ILE A 232 21.41 -15.35 30.70
C ILE A 232 22.31 -15.43 29.47
N THR A 233 23.59 -15.78 29.65
CA THR A 233 24.49 -16.16 28.56
C THR A 233 24.89 -17.62 28.75
N MET A 234 24.53 -18.48 27.81
CA MET A 234 24.91 -19.90 27.85
C MET A 234 25.71 -20.33 26.64
N THR A 235 26.64 -21.25 26.87
CA THR A 235 27.43 -21.92 25.85
C THR A 235 27.53 -23.41 26.20
N GLN A 236 26.66 -24.27 25.65
CA GLN A 236 26.68 -25.70 25.97
C GLN A 236 26.26 -26.61 24.81
N PRO A 237 26.79 -27.85 24.74
CA PRO A 237 26.28 -28.89 23.84
C PRO A 237 24.95 -29.46 24.34
N GLY A 238 24.26 -30.22 23.49
CA GLY A 238 23.04 -30.95 23.84
C GLY A 238 21.78 -30.11 23.69
N GLY A 239 21.60 -29.06 24.50
CA GLY A 239 20.41 -28.21 24.46
C GLY A 239 20.44 -27.03 25.42
N TYR A 240 19.43 -26.17 25.36
CA TYR A 240 19.18 -25.09 26.31
C TYR A 240 17.77 -25.28 26.88
N SER A 241 17.66 -25.60 28.18
CA SER A 241 16.41 -26.04 28.81
C SER A 241 16.14 -25.33 30.13
N PHE A 242 15.05 -24.56 30.14
CA PHE A 242 14.64 -23.64 31.20
C PHE A 242 13.13 -23.79 31.49
N PRO A 243 12.67 -24.97 31.98
CA PRO A 243 11.25 -25.34 32.03
C PRO A 243 10.38 -24.50 32.98
N LYS A 244 10.96 -23.61 33.78
CA LYS A 244 10.22 -22.72 34.72
C LYS A 244 10.58 -21.23 34.57
N LEU A 245 11.47 -20.86 33.65
CA LEU A 245 11.92 -19.48 33.51
C LEU A 245 10.77 -18.62 32.99
N ALA A 246 10.21 -17.79 33.86
CA ALA A 246 9.04 -16.97 33.55
C ALA A 246 9.43 -15.64 32.88
N ASN A 247 10.60 -15.09 33.24
CA ASN A 247 11.13 -13.83 32.72
C ASN A 247 12.66 -13.77 32.74
N ALA A 248 13.22 -12.98 31.82
CA ALA A 248 14.60 -12.50 31.84
C ALA A 248 14.69 -11.12 31.16
N SER A 249 15.83 -10.44 31.26
CA SER A 249 16.13 -9.27 30.40
C SER A 249 16.66 -9.76 29.05
N LYS A 250 17.93 -10.16 28.94
CA LYS A 250 18.50 -10.78 27.73
C LYS A 250 18.75 -12.27 27.92
N ILE A 251 18.43 -13.07 26.91
CA ILE A 251 18.83 -14.47 26.78
C ILE A 251 19.72 -14.59 25.53
N ASP A 252 20.98 -14.97 25.71
CA ASP A 252 22.00 -15.11 24.67
C ASP A 252 22.50 -16.56 24.63
N LEU A 253 22.18 -17.24 23.52
CA LEU A 253 22.49 -18.64 23.27
C LEU A 253 23.68 -18.71 22.30
N LYS A 254 24.87 -19.06 22.80
CA LYS A 254 26.09 -19.01 21.96
C LYS A 254 26.13 -20.09 20.89
N THR A 255 26.71 -19.72 19.74
CA THR A 255 26.89 -20.55 18.53
C THR A 255 27.93 -21.67 18.70
N THR A 256 28.77 -21.58 19.74
CA THR A 256 29.73 -22.65 20.04
C THR A 256 28.94 -23.92 20.41
N TYR A 257 29.23 -25.01 19.70
CA TYR A 257 28.52 -26.30 19.76
C TYR A 257 27.17 -26.39 19.03
N THR A 258 26.77 -25.40 18.20
CA THR A 258 25.49 -25.41 17.44
C THR A 258 25.17 -26.74 16.74
N THR A 259 26.15 -27.47 16.20
CA THR A 259 25.93 -28.77 15.54
C THR A 259 25.48 -29.89 16.50
N THR A 260 25.66 -29.74 17.81
CA THR A 260 25.26 -30.70 18.85
C THR A 260 24.13 -30.19 19.75
N VAL A 261 23.64 -28.96 19.52
CA VAL A 261 22.44 -28.42 20.18
C VAL A 261 21.20 -28.96 19.45
N THR A 262 20.42 -29.79 20.13
CA THR A 262 19.26 -30.52 19.59
C THR A 262 17.92 -30.01 20.16
N ASN A 263 17.93 -29.21 21.22
CA ASN A 263 16.74 -28.74 21.91
C ASN A 263 16.90 -27.30 22.43
N ILE A 264 15.93 -26.44 22.13
CA ILE A 264 15.74 -25.11 22.74
C ILE A 264 14.36 -25.14 23.41
N SER A 265 14.28 -24.97 24.73
CA SER A 265 13.00 -25.12 25.45
C SER A 265 12.86 -24.15 26.62
N PHE A 266 11.92 -23.22 26.45
CA PHE A 266 11.55 -22.13 27.35
C PHE A 266 10.01 -22.07 27.51
N PRO A 267 9.32 -23.17 27.88
CA PRO A 267 7.86 -23.31 27.79
C PRO A 267 7.10 -22.40 28.77
N ALA A 268 7.79 -21.85 29.77
CA ALA A 268 7.22 -20.94 30.76
C ALA A 268 7.54 -19.45 30.48
N LEU A 269 8.34 -19.14 29.45
CA LEU A 269 8.88 -17.80 29.23
C LEU A 269 7.82 -16.85 28.69
N THR A 270 7.31 -15.99 29.57
CA THR A 270 6.28 -14.99 29.24
C THR A 270 6.87 -13.71 28.66
N THR A 271 8.07 -13.33 29.10
CA THR A 271 8.69 -12.03 28.82
C THR A 271 10.22 -12.13 28.72
N ALA A 272 10.76 -11.51 27.68
CA ALA A 272 12.17 -11.20 27.52
C ALA A 272 12.31 -9.79 26.91
N SER A 273 13.42 -9.11 27.15
CA SER A 273 13.82 -7.92 26.37
C SER A 273 14.57 -8.33 25.09
N SER A 274 15.27 -9.47 25.10
CA SER A 274 15.79 -10.10 23.89
C SER A 274 16.05 -11.61 24.05
N ILE A 275 15.96 -12.33 22.93
CA ILE A 275 16.30 -13.76 22.79
C ILE A 275 17.20 -13.86 21.55
N GLU A 276 18.50 -13.96 21.77
CA GLU A 276 19.54 -13.79 20.75
C GLU A 276 20.38 -15.07 20.60
N THR A 277 20.92 -15.28 19.39
CA THR A 277 21.91 -16.33 19.13
C THR A 277 23.25 -15.67 18.87
N ASP A 278 24.12 -15.67 19.87
CA ASP A 278 25.45 -15.05 19.85
C ASP A 278 25.43 -13.55 19.51
N ASP A 279 24.69 -12.79 20.33
CA ASP A 279 24.46 -11.34 20.21
C ASP A 279 23.86 -10.87 18.85
N ALA A 280 23.31 -11.79 18.06
CA ALA A 280 22.63 -11.46 16.81
C ALA A 280 21.13 -11.18 17.04
N GLY A 281 20.68 -10.01 16.56
CA GLY A 281 19.26 -9.65 16.46
C GLY A 281 18.63 -9.23 17.79
N THR A 282 17.37 -9.60 17.99
CA THR A 282 16.59 -9.31 19.22
C THR A 282 15.55 -10.40 19.49
N PHE A 283 15.01 -11.04 18.43
CA PHE A 283 14.49 -12.41 18.50
C PHE A 283 15.09 -13.25 17.37
N THR A 284 16.19 -13.95 17.66
CA THR A 284 16.91 -14.77 16.69
C THR A 284 17.41 -16.07 17.32
N VAL A 285 16.92 -17.20 16.81
CA VAL A 285 17.24 -18.56 17.28
C VAL A 285 17.80 -19.34 16.10
N ASN A 286 19.12 -19.50 16.03
CA ASN A 286 19.80 -20.11 14.88
C ASN A 286 20.54 -21.41 15.27
N PHE A 287 19.82 -22.51 15.28
CA PHE A 287 20.35 -23.84 15.60
C PHE A 287 19.91 -24.90 14.58
N PRO A 288 20.61 -25.05 13.44
CA PRO A 288 20.28 -26.02 12.39
C PRO A 288 20.33 -27.51 12.79
N SER A 289 20.76 -27.85 14.00
CA SER A 289 20.63 -29.20 14.59
C SER A 289 19.45 -29.36 15.55
N ALA A 290 18.76 -28.27 15.92
CA ALA A 290 17.67 -28.30 16.88
C ALA A 290 16.45 -29.04 16.30
N THR A 291 16.11 -30.18 16.91
CA THR A 291 14.87 -30.93 16.63
C THR A 291 13.64 -30.39 17.34
N ASN A 292 13.82 -29.51 18.34
CA ASN A 292 12.75 -28.81 19.04
C ASN A 292 13.16 -27.37 19.38
N VAL A 293 12.24 -26.42 19.13
CA VAL A 293 12.30 -25.04 19.62
C VAL A 293 10.95 -24.70 20.26
N ASP A 294 10.96 -24.35 21.54
CA ASP A 294 9.74 -24.16 22.33
C ASP A 294 9.79 -22.84 23.12
N PHE A 295 8.83 -21.97 22.81
CA PHE A 295 8.52 -20.73 23.52
C PHE A 295 6.99 -20.62 23.76
N GLY A 296 6.30 -21.74 24.06
CA GLY A 296 4.83 -21.83 23.99
C GLY A 296 4.05 -20.81 24.83
N ALA A 297 4.66 -20.21 25.86
CA ALA A 297 4.06 -19.18 26.71
C ALA A 297 4.38 -17.71 26.33
N ILE A 298 5.20 -17.45 25.30
CA ILE A 298 5.57 -16.08 24.95
C ILE A 298 4.41 -15.38 24.24
N VAL A 299 3.81 -14.37 24.86
CA VAL A 299 2.67 -13.62 24.29
C VAL A 299 3.18 -12.46 23.44
N THR A 300 3.95 -11.56 24.05
CA THR A 300 4.63 -10.46 23.36
C THR A 300 6.08 -10.85 23.13
N ALA A 301 6.46 -10.96 21.86
CA ALA A 301 7.86 -11.18 21.48
C ALA A 301 8.75 -9.98 21.85
N PRO A 302 10.04 -10.18 22.15
CA PRO A 302 10.99 -9.07 22.39
C PRO A 302 11.23 -8.18 21.16
N SER A 303 10.87 -8.65 19.97
CA SER A 303 10.94 -7.92 18.71
C SER A 303 9.77 -8.30 17.81
N ASN A 304 9.36 -7.40 16.92
CA ASN A 304 8.45 -7.73 15.83
C ASN A 304 9.18 -8.33 14.61
N THR A 305 10.50 -8.41 14.62
CA THR A 305 11.29 -9.26 13.71
C THR A 305 11.73 -10.52 14.44
N ILE A 306 11.26 -11.68 13.97
CA ILE A 306 11.50 -13.00 14.57
C ILE A 306 12.14 -13.90 13.51
N THR A 307 13.32 -14.44 13.81
CA THR A 307 14.04 -15.34 12.91
C THR A 307 14.38 -16.64 13.62
N ILE A 308 13.83 -17.77 13.16
CA ILE A 308 14.08 -19.08 13.76
C ILE A 308 14.56 -20.06 12.68
N THR A 309 15.77 -20.58 12.84
CA THR A 309 16.34 -21.66 12.03
C THR A 309 16.56 -22.88 12.90
N THR A 310 15.93 -23.99 12.51
CA THR A 310 15.97 -25.28 13.19
C THR A 310 16.62 -26.34 12.30
N LYS A 311 16.71 -27.57 12.79
CA LYS A 311 16.81 -28.72 11.88
C LYS A 311 15.55 -28.79 11.01
N LYS A 312 15.68 -29.31 9.79
CA LYS A 312 14.50 -29.71 9.00
C LYS A 312 13.64 -30.74 9.74
N ASP A 313 12.33 -30.60 9.61
CA ASP A 313 11.27 -31.41 10.22
C ASP A 313 11.26 -31.35 11.77
N ALA A 314 11.73 -30.24 12.36
CA ALA A 314 11.73 -29.99 13.80
C ALA A 314 10.36 -29.51 14.34
N THR A 315 10.12 -29.67 15.64
CA THR A 315 8.99 -29.03 16.32
C THR A 315 9.28 -27.57 16.65
N LEU A 316 8.29 -26.70 16.44
CA LEU A 316 8.30 -25.30 16.85
C LEU A 316 7.02 -24.99 17.63
N ASP A 317 7.14 -24.45 18.84
CA ASP A 317 6.02 -23.91 19.61
C ASP A 317 6.13 -22.38 19.77
N LEU A 318 5.14 -21.68 19.20
CA LEU A 318 4.85 -20.25 19.34
C LEU A 318 3.35 -20.01 19.66
N ALA A 319 2.68 -20.99 20.27
CA ALA A 319 1.21 -21.06 20.33
C ALA A 319 0.52 -19.93 21.12
N ALA A 320 1.25 -19.14 21.92
CA ALA A 320 0.72 -17.96 22.60
C ALA A 320 1.08 -16.62 21.92
N TRP A 321 2.01 -16.62 20.95
CA TRP A 321 2.58 -15.39 20.38
C TRP A 321 1.54 -14.51 19.71
N LYS A 322 1.70 -13.19 19.83
CA LYS A 322 0.90 -12.16 19.14
C LYS A 322 1.81 -11.03 18.67
N SER A 323 1.53 -10.52 17.47
CA SER A 323 2.13 -9.26 17.00
C SER A 323 1.41 -8.06 17.62
N THR A 324 1.66 -7.83 18.91
CA THR A 324 1.13 -6.72 19.69
C THR A 324 2.21 -6.08 20.53
N THR A 325 2.18 -4.75 20.61
CA THR A 325 2.93 -3.96 21.60
C THR A 325 2.64 -4.45 23.03
N ALA A 326 3.48 -4.08 24.00
CA ALA A 326 3.25 -4.36 25.42
C ALA A 326 1.92 -3.77 25.97
N ASN A 327 1.32 -2.80 25.26
CA ASN A 327 0.01 -2.22 25.59
C ASN A 327 -1.17 -2.98 24.97
N GLY A 328 -0.94 -4.08 24.25
CA GLY A 328 -1.96 -4.88 23.56
C GLY A 328 -2.39 -4.35 22.18
N THR A 329 -1.91 -3.17 21.76
CA THR A 329 -2.15 -2.66 20.40
C THR A 329 -1.40 -3.51 19.38
N THR A 330 -2.10 -4.02 18.35
CA THR A 330 -1.51 -4.81 17.26
C THR A 330 -0.53 -4.00 16.41
N GLN A 331 0.48 -4.68 15.86
CA GLN A 331 1.50 -4.09 14.99
C GLN A 331 1.92 -5.07 13.89
N ASN A 332 2.64 -4.57 12.89
CA ASN A 332 3.18 -5.39 11.80
C ASN A 332 4.43 -6.16 12.28
N ALA A 333 4.62 -7.39 11.80
CA ALA A 333 5.76 -8.23 12.15
C ALA A 333 6.37 -8.95 10.94
N THR A 334 7.67 -9.21 11.02
CA THR A 334 8.43 -10.04 10.08
C THR A 334 8.77 -11.36 10.78
N LEU A 335 8.23 -12.47 10.28
CA LEU A 335 8.55 -13.81 10.76
C LEU A 335 9.29 -14.59 9.67
N THR A 336 10.50 -15.05 9.96
CA THR A 336 11.28 -15.91 9.05
C THR A 336 11.55 -17.25 9.71
N LEU A 337 11.02 -18.33 9.12
CA LEU A 337 11.19 -19.70 9.61
C LEU A 337 11.96 -20.54 8.59
N ASN A 338 13.01 -21.22 9.04
CA ASN A 338 13.75 -22.20 8.25
C ASN A 338 13.85 -23.55 8.99
N GLY A 339 13.12 -24.56 8.52
CA GLY A 339 13.23 -25.94 9.01
C GLY A 339 12.09 -26.56 9.85
N PRO A 340 11.23 -25.82 10.59
CA PRO A 340 10.13 -26.44 11.34
C PRO A 340 9.23 -27.31 10.46
N ALA A 341 8.73 -28.44 10.96
CA ALA A 341 7.87 -29.34 10.19
C ALA A 341 6.58 -28.67 9.69
N SER A 342 6.04 -27.75 10.50
CA SER A 342 4.87 -26.94 10.14
C SER A 342 4.85 -25.60 10.87
N PHE A 343 4.00 -24.69 10.38
CA PHE A 343 3.63 -23.46 11.07
C PHE A 343 2.13 -23.18 10.91
N THR A 344 1.53 -22.58 11.94
CA THR A 344 0.23 -21.91 11.84
C THR A 344 0.19 -20.65 12.71
N ASN A 345 -0.47 -19.60 12.24
CA ASN A 345 -0.86 -18.45 13.07
C ASN A 345 -2.25 -18.62 13.71
N GLY A 346 -2.73 -19.86 13.86
CA GLY A 346 -3.89 -20.22 14.68
C GLY A 346 -5.00 -20.91 13.88
N THR A 347 -6.19 -20.32 13.88
CA THR A 347 -7.35 -20.75 13.11
C THR A 347 -8.08 -19.54 12.52
N ALA A 348 -8.65 -19.70 11.33
CA ALA A 348 -9.46 -18.64 10.71
C ALA A 348 -10.77 -18.44 11.48
N ALA A 349 -10.85 -17.40 12.31
CA ALA A 349 -12.11 -16.90 12.83
C ALA A 349 -12.96 -16.28 11.71
N GLY A 350 -14.28 -16.29 11.87
CA GLY A 350 -15.22 -15.76 10.87
C GLY A 350 -15.09 -14.25 10.65
N THR A 351 -15.29 -13.83 9.39
CA THR A 351 -15.32 -12.44 8.90
C THR A 351 -14.19 -11.54 9.43
N PHE A 352 -13.03 -11.61 8.77
CA PHE A 352 -11.91 -10.69 9.03
C PHE A 352 -12.25 -9.27 8.54
N ALA A 353 -12.85 -8.46 9.42
CA ALA A 353 -13.40 -7.14 9.10
C ALA A 353 -12.34 -6.03 8.94
N SER A 354 -12.68 -5.01 8.16
CA SER A 354 -11.88 -3.79 7.97
C SER A 354 -11.80 -2.87 9.19
N THR A 355 -12.84 -2.87 10.04
CA THR A 355 -13.04 -1.87 11.12
C THR A 355 -12.23 -2.15 12.40
N GLY A 356 -11.04 -2.75 12.28
CA GLY A 356 -10.13 -2.97 13.41
C GLY A 356 -10.31 -4.32 14.15
N LEU A 357 -9.56 -5.32 13.67
CA LEU A 357 -8.65 -6.12 14.50
C LEU A 357 -9.22 -6.81 15.76
N ALA A 358 -9.93 -7.93 15.55
CA ALA A 358 -10.08 -9.00 16.55
C ALA A 358 -10.05 -10.43 15.94
N GLY A 359 -9.69 -10.56 14.66
CA GLY A 359 -9.88 -11.81 13.90
C GLY A 359 -8.84 -12.91 14.14
N ASN A 360 -7.61 -12.58 14.55
CA ASN A 360 -6.57 -13.59 14.77
C ASN A 360 -6.34 -13.80 16.26
N THR A 361 -6.52 -15.04 16.73
CA THR A 361 -6.35 -15.38 18.16
C THR A 361 -4.88 -15.30 18.58
N VAL A 362 -3.96 -15.60 17.65
CA VAL A 362 -2.50 -15.63 17.83
C VAL A 362 -1.81 -15.10 16.56
N GLY A 363 -0.48 -15.00 16.58
CA GLY A 363 0.36 -14.61 15.44
C GLY A 363 0.31 -13.14 15.04
N ALA A 364 0.73 -12.88 13.81
CA ALA A 364 0.65 -11.57 13.17
C ALA A 364 -0.66 -11.39 12.38
N VAL A 365 -1.00 -10.12 12.11
CA VAL A 365 -2.15 -9.67 11.31
C VAL A 365 -1.72 -8.97 10.02
N ASP A 366 -0.47 -8.50 9.96
CA ASP A 366 0.14 -7.77 8.85
C ASP A 366 1.68 -7.79 8.98
N GLY A 367 2.40 -7.46 7.90
CA GLY A 367 3.87 -7.46 7.79
C GLY A 367 4.39 -8.44 6.73
N THR A 368 5.24 -9.38 7.13
CA THR A 368 5.84 -10.38 6.22
C THR A 368 6.00 -11.72 6.94
N LEU A 369 5.54 -12.82 6.32
CA LEU A 369 5.78 -14.17 6.81
C LEU A 369 6.54 -14.96 5.75
N SER A 370 7.69 -15.53 6.10
CA SER A 370 8.63 -16.15 5.15
C SER A 370 9.04 -17.54 5.60
N PHE A 371 8.87 -18.53 4.72
CA PHE A 371 8.87 -19.95 5.08
C PHE A 371 9.77 -20.79 4.19
N THR A 372 10.95 -21.19 4.68
CA THR A 372 11.88 -22.12 4.01
C THR A 372 11.88 -23.48 4.71
N ASN A 373 11.89 -24.58 3.95
CA ASN A 373 11.85 -25.95 4.49
C ASN A 373 10.64 -26.28 5.42
N VAL A 374 9.64 -25.41 5.53
CA VAL A 374 8.45 -25.64 6.37
C VAL A 374 7.40 -26.44 5.59
N ALA A 375 7.34 -27.75 5.80
CA ALA A 375 6.59 -28.64 4.93
C ALA A 375 5.09 -28.28 4.83
N THR A 376 4.44 -27.93 5.94
CA THR A 376 3.02 -27.50 5.97
C THR A 376 2.88 -26.12 6.59
N VAL A 377 2.40 -25.15 5.81
CA VAL A 377 2.19 -23.76 6.25
C VAL A 377 0.70 -23.43 6.20
N ALA A 378 0.13 -23.00 7.34
CA ALA A 378 -1.20 -22.41 7.40
C ALA A 378 -1.10 -20.93 7.82
N VAL A 379 -1.75 -20.04 7.07
CA VAL A 379 -1.82 -18.61 7.39
C VAL A 379 -3.26 -18.14 7.30
N HIS A 380 -3.73 -17.48 8.35
CA HIS A 380 -5.11 -17.05 8.50
C HIS A 380 -5.17 -15.56 8.89
N ASN A 381 -6.18 -14.85 8.41
CA ASN A 381 -6.53 -13.48 8.83
C ASN A 381 -5.31 -12.53 8.78
N PHE A 382 -4.66 -12.41 7.62
CA PHE A 382 -3.36 -11.75 7.44
C PHE A 382 -3.29 -10.88 6.17
N ARG A 383 -2.81 -9.64 6.31
CA ARG A 383 -2.74 -8.65 5.21
C ARG A 383 -1.42 -8.59 4.47
N GLY A 384 -0.33 -8.93 5.15
CA GLY A 384 1.02 -8.76 4.65
C GLY A 384 1.44 -9.75 3.57
N ALA A 385 2.70 -9.65 3.14
CA ALA A 385 3.30 -10.59 2.19
C ALA A 385 3.53 -11.98 2.84
N ILE A 386 3.28 -13.04 2.06
CA ILE A 386 3.48 -14.43 2.48
C ILE A 386 4.45 -15.09 1.48
N GLU A 387 5.72 -15.16 1.85
CA GLU A 387 6.79 -15.76 1.06
C GLU A 387 6.85 -17.27 1.30
N LEU A 388 6.59 -18.05 0.24
CA LEU A 388 6.69 -19.51 0.24
C LEU A 388 7.95 -19.93 -0.51
N GLU A 389 8.96 -20.37 0.22
CA GLU A 389 10.27 -20.72 -0.33
C GLU A 389 10.40 -22.24 -0.57
N THR A 390 11.57 -22.63 -1.07
CA THR A 390 11.88 -24.03 -1.31
C THR A 390 11.69 -24.90 -0.05
N GLY A 391 11.10 -26.08 -0.26
CA GLY A 391 10.78 -27.05 0.78
C GLY A 391 9.41 -26.90 1.46
N VAL A 392 8.64 -25.84 1.20
CA VAL A 392 7.19 -25.82 1.48
C VAL A 392 6.49 -26.82 0.54
N LYS A 393 5.57 -27.63 1.06
CA LYS A 393 4.83 -28.66 0.31
C LYS A 393 3.32 -28.40 0.28
N SER A 394 2.74 -27.95 1.40
CA SER A 394 1.31 -27.68 1.50
C SER A 394 1.08 -26.30 2.09
N PHE A 395 0.32 -25.46 1.38
CA PHE A 395 -0.08 -24.14 1.86
C PHE A 395 -1.60 -24.05 2.06
N THR A 396 -2.02 -23.48 3.18
CA THR A 396 -3.42 -23.16 3.47
C THR A 396 -3.56 -21.69 3.92
N GLY A 397 -3.81 -20.80 2.97
CA GLY A 397 -4.13 -19.39 3.22
C GLY A 397 -5.63 -19.19 3.39
N LYS A 398 -6.10 -18.52 4.45
CA LYS A 398 -7.54 -18.17 4.61
C LYS A 398 -7.75 -16.76 5.12
N ASN A 399 -8.55 -15.98 4.40
CA ASN A 399 -8.69 -14.53 4.58
C ASN A 399 -7.30 -13.85 4.54
N ILE A 400 -6.53 -14.17 3.50
CA ILE A 400 -5.25 -13.53 3.21
C ILE A 400 -5.41 -12.48 2.10
N VAL A 401 -4.54 -11.48 2.07
CA VAL A 401 -4.56 -10.42 1.04
C VAL A 401 -3.48 -10.64 -0.02
N THR A 402 -2.26 -11.03 0.37
CA THR A 402 -1.11 -11.18 -0.52
C THR A 402 -0.47 -12.57 -0.37
N LEU A 403 -0.02 -13.16 -1.48
CA LEU A 403 0.80 -14.38 -1.52
C LEU A 403 1.98 -14.15 -2.47
N GLY A 404 3.19 -14.50 -2.04
CA GLY A 404 4.42 -13.96 -2.62
C GLY A 404 4.68 -12.51 -2.19
N THR A 405 5.48 -11.80 -2.99
CA THR A 405 5.68 -10.34 -2.90
C THR A 405 5.25 -9.66 -4.21
N THR A 406 5.08 -8.34 -4.19
CA THR A 406 4.77 -7.54 -5.41
C THR A 406 5.82 -7.68 -6.52
N THR A 407 7.02 -8.16 -6.20
CA THR A 407 8.11 -8.45 -7.16
C THR A 407 8.35 -9.94 -7.43
N ASN A 408 7.79 -10.85 -6.62
CA ASN A 408 8.08 -12.29 -6.67
C ASN A 408 6.79 -13.10 -6.43
N LYS A 409 6.02 -13.36 -7.49
CA LYS A 409 4.75 -14.10 -7.46
C LYS A 409 5.01 -15.62 -7.36
N LEU A 410 5.12 -16.12 -6.12
CA LEU A 410 5.22 -17.55 -5.73
C LEU A 410 6.42 -18.35 -6.31
N THR A 411 7.25 -17.77 -7.17
CA THR A 411 8.23 -18.48 -8.02
C THR A 411 9.22 -19.39 -7.32
N ASP A 412 9.58 -19.12 -6.05
CA ASP A 412 10.50 -19.94 -5.26
C ASP A 412 9.82 -21.11 -4.51
N ALA A 413 8.50 -21.25 -4.61
CA ALA A 413 7.69 -22.32 -4.03
C ALA A 413 7.83 -23.67 -4.79
N VAL A 414 9.02 -23.97 -5.34
CA VAL A 414 9.36 -25.12 -6.21
C VAL A 414 9.19 -26.52 -5.58
N SER A 415 8.68 -26.59 -4.35
CA SER A 415 8.32 -27.84 -3.68
C SER A 415 6.83 -28.00 -3.37
N LEU A 416 6.00 -27.01 -3.72
CA LEU A 416 4.58 -27.01 -3.45
C LEU A 416 3.87 -28.15 -4.19
N GLU A 417 3.15 -28.96 -3.43
CA GLU A 417 2.39 -30.14 -3.87
C GLU A 417 0.87 -29.85 -3.86
N THR A 418 0.41 -28.98 -2.97
CA THR A 418 -1.00 -28.52 -2.86
C THR A 418 -1.11 -27.06 -2.43
N ALA A 419 -2.01 -26.30 -3.03
CA ALA A 419 -2.40 -24.95 -2.58
C ALA A 419 -3.89 -24.88 -2.21
N ASN A 420 -4.22 -24.34 -1.03
CA ASN A 420 -5.60 -24.03 -0.63
C ASN A 420 -5.65 -22.56 -0.18
N ILE A 421 -6.41 -21.72 -0.87
CA ILE A 421 -6.35 -20.26 -0.75
C ILE A 421 -7.76 -19.68 -0.65
N THR A 422 -8.01 -18.86 0.37
CA THR A 422 -9.14 -17.91 0.41
C THR A 422 -8.59 -16.50 0.49
N MET A 423 -8.66 -15.78 -0.64
CA MET A 423 -8.28 -14.38 -0.75
C MET A 423 -9.41 -13.47 -0.25
N ILE A 424 -9.03 -12.30 0.24
CA ILE A 424 -9.93 -11.17 0.45
C ILE A 424 -9.32 -9.92 -0.18
N ARG A 425 -10.16 -8.96 -0.58
CA ARG A 425 -9.65 -7.64 -0.93
C ARG A 425 -8.98 -6.99 0.28
N ASP A 426 -7.85 -6.34 0.02
CA ASP A 426 -7.12 -5.59 1.04
C ASP A 426 -8.06 -4.66 1.82
N ASN A 427 -8.04 -4.84 3.14
CA ASN A 427 -8.93 -4.19 4.08
C ASN A 427 -8.18 -3.61 5.28
N ASP A 428 -6.91 -3.22 5.11
CA ASP A 428 -6.19 -2.41 6.10
C ASP A 428 -6.95 -1.09 6.36
N PRO A 429 -7.36 -0.78 7.61
CA PRO A 429 -7.96 0.51 7.95
C PRO A 429 -7.02 1.72 7.76
N ASN A 430 -5.71 1.53 7.57
CA ASN A 430 -4.78 2.62 7.27
C ASN A 430 -4.69 2.96 5.77
N ASN A 431 -5.29 2.15 4.88
CA ASN A 431 -5.28 2.42 3.45
C ASN A 431 -6.00 3.74 3.11
N LEU A 432 -5.39 4.49 2.19
CA LEU A 432 -6.07 5.63 1.57
C LEU A 432 -7.23 5.13 0.70
N SER A 433 -8.31 5.90 0.61
CA SER A 433 -9.48 5.55 -0.22
C SER A 433 -9.12 5.34 -1.70
N THR A 434 -8.04 5.96 -2.19
CA THR A 434 -7.47 5.72 -3.51
C THR A 434 -6.86 4.33 -3.65
N THR A 435 -6.19 3.82 -2.62
CA THR A 435 -5.65 2.45 -2.59
C THR A 435 -6.78 1.44 -2.52
N THR A 436 -7.77 1.66 -1.65
CA THR A 436 -8.97 0.81 -1.55
C THR A 436 -9.74 0.76 -2.86
N ALA A 437 -9.84 1.87 -3.60
CA ALA A 437 -10.47 1.91 -4.92
C ALA A 437 -9.62 1.21 -6.00
N ALA A 438 -8.30 1.41 -6.01
CA ALA A 438 -7.40 0.75 -6.96
C ALA A 438 -7.46 -0.79 -6.81
N ASN A 439 -7.49 -1.30 -5.58
CA ASN A 439 -7.56 -2.73 -5.26
C ASN A 439 -8.86 -3.44 -5.72
N LEU A 440 -9.79 -2.71 -6.35
CA LEU A 440 -11.02 -3.23 -6.99
C LEU A 440 -10.92 -3.32 -8.52
N LEU A 441 -9.82 -2.89 -9.14
CA LEU A 441 -9.58 -2.88 -10.59
C LEU A 441 -8.60 -3.99 -11.00
N SER A 442 -8.80 -4.66 -12.13
CA SER A 442 -7.90 -5.70 -12.67
C SER A 442 -6.44 -5.26 -12.80
N SER A 443 -6.17 -3.98 -13.05
CA SER A 443 -4.82 -3.39 -13.00
C SER A 443 -4.05 -3.52 -11.66
N ALA A 444 -4.68 -3.97 -10.56
CA ALA A 444 -4.09 -4.01 -9.22
C ALA A 444 -3.41 -5.35 -8.90
N SER A 445 -2.23 -5.56 -9.50
CA SER A 445 -1.50 -6.84 -9.55
C SER A 445 -0.91 -7.38 -8.23
N ALA A 446 -1.37 -6.88 -7.07
CA ALA A 446 -0.86 -7.23 -5.75
C ALA A 446 -1.55 -8.45 -5.12
N GLN A 447 -2.67 -8.90 -5.70
CA GLN A 447 -3.53 -9.96 -5.16
C GLN A 447 -3.61 -11.16 -6.13
N ASP A 448 -2.73 -11.21 -7.14
CA ASP A 448 -2.77 -12.20 -8.22
C ASP A 448 -2.06 -13.49 -7.81
N ILE A 449 -2.60 -14.62 -8.25
CA ILE A 449 -2.09 -15.95 -7.94
C ILE A 449 -1.60 -16.60 -9.23
N ALA A 450 -0.27 -16.64 -9.40
CA ALA A 450 0.38 -17.18 -10.59
C ALA A 450 1.16 -18.46 -10.31
N PHE A 451 0.74 -19.57 -10.93
CA PHE A 451 1.43 -20.84 -10.90
C PHE A 451 2.03 -21.14 -12.28
N THR A 452 3.36 -21.03 -12.37
CA THR A 452 4.13 -21.34 -13.59
C THR A 452 4.80 -22.71 -13.51
N VAL A 453 5.48 -23.12 -14.60
CA VAL A 453 6.38 -24.29 -14.71
C VAL A 453 7.37 -24.50 -13.53
N ALA A 454 7.69 -23.45 -12.75
CA ALA A 454 8.48 -23.55 -11.52
C ALA A 454 7.84 -24.50 -10.48
N HIS A 455 6.51 -24.61 -10.47
CA HIS A 455 5.71 -25.42 -9.55
C HIS A 455 5.62 -26.89 -10.01
N ALA A 456 6.76 -27.49 -10.35
CA ALA A 456 6.88 -28.81 -10.98
C ALA A 456 6.34 -30.02 -10.16
N LYS A 457 5.74 -29.78 -8.99
CA LYS A 457 5.12 -30.78 -8.11
C LYS A 457 3.67 -30.46 -7.74
N LEU A 458 3.14 -29.30 -8.13
CA LEU A 458 1.81 -28.85 -7.73
C LEU A 458 0.77 -29.72 -8.40
N THR A 459 0.03 -30.49 -7.59
CA THR A 459 -0.99 -31.44 -8.08
C THR A 459 -2.40 -30.85 -8.01
N SER A 460 -2.68 -30.02 -7.00
CA SER A 460 -3.97 -29.37 -6.84
C SER A 460 -3.88 -27.94 -6.32
N ALA A 461 -4.76 -27.09 -6.85
CA ALA A 461 -4.95 -25.72 -6.39
C ALA A 461 -6.44 -25.43 -6.18
N THR A 462 -6.80 -25.01 -4.96
CA THR A 462 -8.12 -24.48 -4.62
C THR A 462 -8.00 -23.00 -4.31
N ILE A 463 -8.71 -22.13 -5.03
CA ILE A 463 -8.66 -20.67 -4.84
C ILE A 463 -10.07 -20.13 -4.71
N THR A 464 -10.32 -19.29 -3.70
CA THR A 464 -11.66 -18.87 -3.28
C THR A 464 -11.65 -17.43 -2.78
N GLY A 465 -12.81 -16.78 -2.71
CA GLY A 465 -12.93 -15.40 -2.24
C GLY A 465 -12.50 -14.36 -3.28
N ALA A 466 -12.33 -13.11 -2.85
CA ALA A 466 -12.07 -12.00 -3.77
C ALA A 466 -10.56 -11.89 -4.04
N THR A 467 -10.16 -12.20 -5.26
CA THR A 467 -8.76 -12.42 -5.67
C THR A 467 -8.37 -11.55 -6.86
N GLY A 468 -7.08 -11.34 -7.08
CA GLY A 468 -6.55 -10.74 -8.32
C GLY A 468 -6.71 -11.68 -9.52
N ASP A 469 -5.80 -11.58 -10.48
CA ASP A 469 -5.75 -12.54 -11.59
C ASP A 469 -5.40 -13.94 -11.07
N ILE A 470 -5.87 -14.97 -11.77
CA ILE A 470 -5.50 -16.36 -11.53
C ILE A 470 -4.87 -16.90 -12.81
N SER A 471 -3.66 -17.44 -12.72
CA SER A 471 -2.97 -18.01 -13.90
C SER A 471 -2.27 -19.33 -13.59
N PHE A 472 -2.51 -20.34 -14.43
CA PHE A 472 -1.84 -21.65 -14.43
C PHE A 472 -1.13 -21.85 -15.77
N THR A 473 0.18 -21.63 -15.83
CA THR A 473 0.97 -21.63 -17.08
C THR A 473 2.00 -22.76 -17.07
N SER A 474 1.72 -23.80 -17.86
CA SER A 474 2.58 -24.98 -18.07
C SER A 474 2.97 -25.68 -16.76
N VAL A 475 2.03 -25.84 -15.82
CA VAL A 475 2.26 -26.51 -14.53
C VAL A 475 2.28 -28.03 -14.73
N PRO A 476 3.45 -28.72 -14.72
CA PRO A 476 3.58 -30.05 -15.33
C PRO A 476 2.89 -31.20 -14.60
N ALA A 477 2.47 -30.99 -13.35
CA ALA A 477 1.90 -32.01 -12.47
C ALA A 477 0.46 -31.69 -12.02
N LEU A 478 -0.11 -30.57 -12.49
CA LEU A 478 -1.39 -30.05 -12.02
C LEU A 478 -2.55 -30.87 -12.59
N THR A 479 -3.21 -31.68 -11.76
CA THR A 479 -4.35 -32.52 -12.16
C THR A 479 -5.70 -31.85 -11.91
N THR A 480 -5.78 -30.95 -10.92
CA THR A 480 -7.05 -30.46 -10.39
C THR A 480 -6.98 -28.99 -9.99
N VAL A 481 -7.86 -28.18 -10.59
CA VAL A 481 -8.09 -26.79 -10.20
C VAL A 481 -9.53 -26.64 -9.72
N ASP A 482 -9.72 -25.97 -8.58
CA ASP A 482 -11.04 -25.69 -8.00
C ASP A 482 -11.14 -24.20 -7.62
N LEU A 483 -11.89 -23.42 -8.40
CA LEU A 483 -12.11 -22.00 -8.19
C LEU A 483 -13.48 -21.69 -7.53
N THR A 484 -14.12 -22.69 -6.91
CA THR A 484 -15.48 -22.57 -6.34
C THR A 484 -15.60 -21.39 -5.36
N GLY A 485 -16.34 -20.34 -5.73
CA GLY A 485 -16.51 -19.15 -4.90
C GLY A 485 -15.39 -18.12 -5.02
N ALA A 486 -14.55 -18.20 -6.06
CA ALA A 486 -13.66 -17.11 -6.45
C ALA A 486 -14.43 -15.95 -7.12
N ASP A 487 -14.11 -14.73 -6.71
CA ASP A 487 -14.48 -13.46 -7.37
C ASP A 487 -13.16 -12.86 -7.90
N ALA A 488 -12.68 -13.46 -8.99
CA ALA A 488 -11.38 -13.20 -9.60
C ALA A 488 -11.41 -11.95 -10.48
N PHE A 489 -10.25 -11.45 -10.89
CA PHE A 489 -10.16 -10.65 -12.10
C PHE A 489 -10.07 -11.62 -13.30
N ASP A 490 -8.94 -11.75 -13.97
CA ASP A 490 -8.77 -12.70 -15.06
C ASP A 490 -8.55 -14.13 -14.57
N VAL A 491 -8.91 -15.12 -15.39
CA VAL A 491 -8.73 -16.55 -15.10
C VAL A 491 -8.13 -17.26 -16.31
N SER A 492 -6.87 -17.71 -16.18
CA SER A 492 -6.12 -18.35 -17.27
C SER A 492 -5.55 -19.72 -16.88
N ALA A 493 -5.69 -20.69 -17.78
CA ALA A 493 -5.06 -22.00 -17.75
C ALA A 493 -4.48 -22.29 -19.13
N SER A 494 -3.14 -22.36 -19.24
CA SER A 494 -2.43 -22.54 -20.50
C SER A 494 -1.40 -23.67 -20.39
N GLY A 495 -1.47 -24.67 -21.28
CA GLY A 495 -0.43 -25.68 -21.45
C GLY A 495 -0.29 -26.69 -20.30
N ASN A 496 -1.33 -26.89 -19.47
CA ASN A 496 -1.26 -27.77 -18.31
C ASN A 496 -1.57 -29.23 -18.69
N ALA A 497 -0.62 -29.90 -19.35
CA ALA A 497 -0.80 -31.23 -19.95
C ALA A 497 -1.20 -32.38 -18.98
N ALA A 498 -1.22 -32.14 -17.67
CA ALA A 498 -1.69 -33.09 -16.65
C ALA A 498 -3.11 -32.81 -16.14
N MET A 499 -3.74 -31.69 -16.54
CA MET A 499 -5.02 -31.26 -15.99
C MET A 499 -6.15 -32.17 -16.48
N SER A 500 -6.97 -32.66 -15.55
CA SER A 500 -8.11 -33.54 -15.85
C SER A 500 -9.35 -33.20 -15.01
N SER A 501 -9.34 -32.07 -14.28
CA SER A 501 -10.45 -31.57 -13.48
C SER A 501 -10.31 -30.06 -13.29
N TRP A 502 -11.36 -29.33 -13.67
CA TRP A 502 -11.50 -27.88 -13.54
C TRP A 502 -12.87 -27.56 -12.96
N THR A 503 -12.92 -26.72 -11.93
CA THR A 503 -14.12 -25.98 -11.52
C THR A 503 -13.85 -24.49 -11.67
N ASP A 504 -14.66 -23.80 -12.47
CA ASP A 504 -14.47 -22.38 -12.78
C ASP A 504 -14.84 -21.47 -11.59
N ALA A 505 -14.42 -20.20 -11.69
CA ALA A 505 -14.73 -19.16 -10.72
C ALA A 505 -16.24 -18.90 -10.62
N SER A 506 -16.66 -18.14 -9.61
CA SER A 506 -18.03 -17.60 -9.57
C SER A 506 -18.15 -16.30 -10.37
N LYS A 507 -17.06 -15.52 -10.46
CA LYS A 507 -16.90 -14.39 -11.38
C LYS A 507 -15.48 -14.30 -11.92
N ALA A 508 -15.36 -13.85 -13.16
CA ALA A 508 -14.10 -13.51 -13.82
C ALA A 508 -14.35 -12.45 -14.91
N GLU A 509 -13.31 -11.68 -15.22
CA GLU A 509 -13.26 -10.78 -16.39
C GLU A 509 -12.83 -11.65 -17.59
N ASP A 510 -11.58 -11.65 -18.02
CA ASP A 510 -11.15 -12.48 -19.15
C ASP A 510 -10.92 -13.96 -18.78
N ARG A 511 -11.13 -14.86 -19.74
CA ARG A 511 -10.93 -16.32 -19.59
C ARG A 511 -10.04 -16.87 -20.68
N VAL A 512 -9.04 -17.66 -20.28
CA VAL A 512 -8.13 -18.37 -21.20
C VAL A 512 -8.04 -19.83 -20.77
N PHE A 513 -8.30 -20.78 -21.66
CA PHE A 513 -8.30 -22.22 -21.39
C PHE A 513 -7.66 -22.99 -22.55
N ASP A 514 -6.35 -22.82 -22.73
CA ASP A 514 -5.66 -23.25 -23.94
C ASP A 514 -4.67 -24.41 -23.69
N ASN A 515 -4.52 -25.32 -24.66
CA ASN A 515 -3.51 -26.38 -24.67
C ASN A 515 -3.50 -27.24 -23.37
N ASN A 516 -4.64 -27.39 -22.70
CA ASN A 516 -4.78 -28.20 -21.49
C ASN A 516 -5.11 -29.65 -21.89
N ASP A 517 -4.25 -30.24 -22.72
CA ASP A 517 -4.53 -31.37 -23.62
C ASP A 517 -5.34 -32.55 -23.05
N LEU A 518 -5.19 -32.88 -21.77
CA LEU A 518 -5.84 -34.01 -21.11
C LEU A 518 -7.29 -33.71 -20.65
N MET A 519 -7.75 -32.47 -20.74
CA MET A 519 -9.08 -32.03 -20.34
C MET A 519 -10.15 -32.46 -21.35
N THR A 520 -10.91 -33.52 -21.03
CA THR A 520 -11.96 -34.04 -21.93
C THR A 520 -13.23 -33.19 -21.98
N ALA A 521 -13.46 -32.32 -21.00
CA ALA A 521 -14.61 -31.43 -20.92
C ALA A 521 -14.32 -30.23 -20.01
N VAL A 522 -14.81 -29.04 -20.35
CA VAL A 522 -14.71 -27.85 -19.49
C VAL A 522 -16.01 -27.05 -19.45
N THR A 523 -16.31 -26.47 -18.28
CA THR A 523 -17.44 -25.57 -18.07
C THR A 523 -16.90 -24.27 -17.51
N LEU A 524 -16.97 -23.20 -18.31
CA LEU A 524 -16.57 -21.85 -17.96
C LEU A 524 -17.79 -21.06 -17.46
N SER A 525 -18.25 -21.42 -16.25
CA SER A 525 -19.49 -20.93 -15.63
C SER A 525 -19.38 -19.61 -14.86
N ALA A 526 -18.20 -18.98 -14.79
CA ALA A 526 -18.01 -17.73 -14.06
C ALA A 526 -18.80 -16.59 -14.71
N THR A 527 -19.71 -15.98 -13.95
CA THR A 527 -20.50 -14.83 -14.43
C THR A 527 -19.60 -13.64 -14.79
N THR A 528 -20.01 -12.89 -15.81
CA THR A 528 -19.27 -11.71 -16.32
C THR A 528 -19.01 -10.70 -15.20
N LYS A 529 -17.78 -10.16 -15.20
CA LYS A 529 -17.33 -9.08 -14.34
C LYS A 529 -16.47 -8.15 -15.17
N LEU A 530 -16.65 -6.85 -14.98
CA LEU A 530 -15.90 -5.80 -15.66
C LEU A 530 -15.55 -4.77 -14.58
N THR A 531 -14.27 -4.57 -14.27
CA THR A 531 -13.85 -3.56 -13.28
C THR A 531 -13.18 -2.33 -13.89
N VAL A 532 -12.70 -2.43 -15.13
CA VAL A 532 -12.16 -1.27 -15.86
C VAL A 532 -13.31 -0.36 -16.31
N THR A 533 -13.15 0.96 -16.11
CA THR A 533 -14.17 1.93 -16.54
C THR A 533 -14.10 2.18 -18.05
N GLY A 534 -15.15 1.79 -18.76
CA GLY A 534 -15.26 1.92 -20.23
C GLY A 534 -15.45 0.58 -20.92
N ASP A 535 -14.97 -0.48 -20.27
CA ASP A 535 -15.12 -1.89 -20.62
C ASP A 535 -16.60 -2.29 -20.86
N LYS A 536 -16.82 -3.31 -21.69
CA LYS A 536 -18.10 -3.69 -22.29
C LYS A 536 -18.42 -5.15 -22.07
N ALA A 537 -17.47 -6.04 -22.32
CA ALA A 537 -17.65 -7.48 -22.38
C ALA A 537 -16.29 -8.18 -22.28
N VAL A 538 -16.27 -9.48 -22.00
CA VAL A 538 -15.02 -10.21 -21.75
C VAL A 538 -14.38 -10.78 -23.02
N SER A 539 -13.09 -11.11 -22.95
CA SER A 539 -12.42 -12.03 -23.86
C SER A 539 -12.50 -13.47 -23.36
N VAL A 540 -12.74 -14.41 -24.27
CA VAL A 540 -12.72 -15.86 -24.00
C VAL A 540 -11.85 -16.56 -25.04
N SER A 541 -10.85 -17.31 -24.58
CA SER A 541 -10.01 -18.21 -25.38
C SER A 541 -10.13 -19.63 -24.87
N VAL A 542 -10.36 -20.60 -25.76
CA VAL A 542 -10.39 -22.04 -25.47
C VAL A 542 -9.71 -22.78 -26.62
N ASP A 543 -8.40 -22.60 -26.77
CA ASP A 543 -7.68 -22.98 -27.98
C ASP A 543 -6.71 -24.16 -27.82
N GLY A 544 -6.64 -25.06 -28.80
CA GLY A 544 -5.62 -26.12 -28.86
C GLY A 544 -5.82 -27.32 -27.94
N ASN A 545 -6.99 -27.55 -27.33
CA ASN A 545 -7.18 -28.58 -26.31
C ASN A 545 -7.41 -29.98 -26.92
N ALA A 546 -6.34 -30.76 -27.07
CA ALA A 546 -6.32 -31.99 -27.87
C ALA A 546 -7.36 -33.09 -27.52
N GLU A 547 -7.71 -33.32 -26.25
CA GLU A 547 -8.73 -34.32 -25.84
C GLU A 547 -10.11 -33.73 -25.54
N MET A 548 -10.34 -32.43 -25.68
CA MET A 548 -11.62 -31.81 -25.30
C MET A 548 -12.76 -32.28 -26.23
N THR A 549 -13.85 -32.75 -25.62
CA THR A 549 -15.05 -33.26 -26.33
C THR A 549 -16.28 -32.39 -26.14
N SER A 550 -16.37 -31.65 -25.03
CA SER A 550 -17.50 -30.77 -24.72
C SER A 550 -17.08 -29.49 -23.99
N LEU A 551 -17.56 -28.35 -24.48
CA LEU A 551 -17.39 -27.01 -23.90
C LEU A 551 -18.73 -26.46 -23.42
N THR A 552 -18.75 -25.80 -22.27
CA THR A 552 -19.89 -25.00 -21.82
C THR A 552 -19.44 -23.59 -21.44
N LEU A 553 -20.10 -22.59 -22.00
CA LEU A 553 -19.87 -21.16 -21.76
C LEU A 553 -21.03 -20.59 -20.93
N GLY A 554 -20.71 -19.98 -19.78
CA GLY A 554 -21.67 -19.52 -18.78
C GLY A 554 -21.64 -18.02 -18.46
N MET A 555 -20.86 -17.24 -19.20
CA MET A 555 -20.84 -15.77 -19.18
C MET A 555 -21.99 -15.19 -20.02
N ASP A 556 -22.34 -13.93 -19.79
CA ASP A 556 -23.48 -13.23 -20.45
C ASP A 556 -22.95 -12.47 -21.69
N ASP A 557 -21.94 -11.63 -21.49
CA ASP A 557 -21.39 -10.71 -22.49
C ASP A 557 -19.93 -11.06 -22.82
N ALA A 558 -19.58 -11.24 -24.11
CA ALA A 558 -18.18 -11.35 -24.59
C ALA A 558 -17.93 -10.54 -25.87
N GLU A 559 -16.82 -9.81 -25.99
CA GLU A 559 -16.45 -9.12 -27.24
C GLU A 559 -15.45 -9.90 -28.10
N ALA A 560 -14.64 -10.77 -27.48
CA ALA A 560 -13.78 -11.72 -28.17
C ALA A 560 -14.09 -13.16 -27.75
N LEU A 561 -14.26 -14.07 -28.72
CA LEU A 561 -14.44 -15.51 -28.50
C LEU A 561 -13.56 -16.30 -29.47
N SER A 562 -12.57 -17.02 -28.94
CA SER A 562 -11.76 -17.99 -29.66
C SER A 562 -12.03 -19.40 -29.12
N VAL A 563 -12.42 -20.31 -30.02
CA VAL A 563 -12.63 -21.74 -29.76
C VAL A 563 -12.10 -22.51 -30.98
N THR A 564 -10.79 -22.66 -31.05
CA THR A 564 -10.06 -23.14 -32.22
C THR A 564 -9.08 -24.27 -31.89
N ASP A 565 -8.71 -25.07 -32.89
CA ASP A 565 -7.75 -26.18 -32.76
C ASP A 565 -8.07 -27.18 -31.63
N ASN A 566 -9.36 -27.44 -31.34
CA ASN A 566 -9.80 -28.47 -30.40
C ASN A 566 -10.34 -29.70 -31.17
N PRO A 567 -9.48 -30.57 -31.77
CA PRO A 567 -9.85 -31.54 -32.82
C PRO A 567 -10.78 -32.70 -32.41
N LYS A 568 -11.37 -32.64 -31.21
CA LYS A 568 -12.37 -33.59 -30.68
C LYS A 568 -13.62 -32.90 -30.13
N LEU A 569 -13.69 -31.56 -30.15
CA LEU A 569 -14.75 -30.78 -29.53
C LEU A 569 -16.04 -30.91 -30.34
N ALA A 570 -16.85 -31.91 -29.97
CA ALA A 570 -18.03 -32.32 -30.73
C ALA A 570 -19.31 -31.59 -30.30
N THR A 571 -19.32 -30.95 -29.12
CA THR A 571 -20.48 -30.22 -28.57
C THR A 571 -20.08 -28.95 -27.84
N ILE A 572 -20.71 -27.83 -28.16
CA ILE A 572 -20.65 -26.57 -27.39
C ILE A 572 -22.05 -26.22 -26.85
N GLU A 573 -22.11 -25.78 -25.60
CA GLU A 573 -23.31 -25.23 -24.96
C GLU A 573 -23.01 -23.81 -24.49
N ALA A 574 -23.55 -22.81 -25.18
CA ALA A 574 -23.26 -21.40 -24.98
C ALA A 574 -24.54 -20.57 -24.75
N ALA A 575 -25.68 -21.18 -24.40
CA ALA A 575 -26.95 -20.47 -24.26
C ALA A 575 -27.00 -19.47 -23.08
N ALA A 576 -25.92 -19.35 -22.30
CA ALA A 576 -25.70 -18.24 -21.38
C ALA A 576 -25.26 -16.96 -22.10
N LEU A 577 -24.44 -17.07 -23.15
CA LEU A 577 -23.92 -15.95 -23.94
C LEU A 577 -25.09 -15.27 -24.70
N LYS A 578 -25.23 -13.95 -24.57
CA LYS A 578 -26.37 -13.18 -25.10
C LYS A 578 -25.97 -12.26 -26.24
N ASP A 579 -25.02 -11.38 -25.98
CA ASP A 579 -24.57 -10.35 -26.90
C ASP A 579 -23.10 -9.97 -26.58
N ASN A 580 -22.60 -8.89 -27.19
CA ASN A 580 -21.22 -8.42 -27.02
C ASN A 580 -21.07 -7.28 -25.99
N GLY A 581 -22.00 -7.17 -25.04
CA GLY A 581 -22.01 -6.15 -23.98
C GLY A 581 -22.16 -4.72 -24.50
N THR A 582 -22.74 -4.56 -25.69
CA THR A 582 -22.79 -3.32 -26.50
C THR A 582 -21.42 -2.80 -26.96
N SER A 583 -20.42 -3.67 -27.10
CA SER A 583 -19.14 -3.30 -27.72
C SER A 583 -19.32 -2.93 -29.19
N THR A 584 -18.57 -1.93 -29.67
CA THR A 584 -18.62 -1.51 -31.08
C THR A 584 -17.81 -2.42 -32.01
N THR A 585 -17.06 -3.36 -31.43
CA THR A 585 -16.21 -4.31 -32.14
C THR A 585 -16.48 -5.73 -31.65
N SER A 586 -16.26 -6.73 -32.50
CA SER A 586 -16.27 -8.14 -32.07
C SER A 586 -15.30 -8.99 -32.87
N SER A 587 -14.78 -10.05 -32.24
CA SER A 587 -13.90 -11.04 -32.88
C SER A 587 -14.33 -12.44 -32.46
N VAL A 588 -14.90 -13.22 -33.38
CA VAL A 588 -15.38 -14.58 -33.11
C VAL A 588 -14.68 -15.57 -34.04
N GLN A 589 -13.99 -16.55 -33.47
CA GLN A 589 -13.23 -17.58 -34.18
C GLN A 589 -13.60 -18.95 -33.64
N VAL A 590 -14.33 -19.74 -34.43
CA VAL A 590 -14.83 -21.06 -34.04
C VAL A 590 -14.68 -22.02 -35.24
N TYR A 591 -13.56 -22.72 -35.33
CA TYR A 591 -13.19 -23.65 -36.41
C TYR A 591 -12.12 -24.64 -35.94
N ASN A 592 -11.82 -25.70 -36.70
CA ASN A 592 -10.90 -26.78 -36.31
C ASN A 592 -11.31 -27.49 -35.00
N ASN A 593 -12.60 -27.73 -34.84
CA ASN A 593 -13.19 -28.45 -33.72
C ASN A 593 -13.59 -29.88 -34.15
N ALA A 594 -14.74 -30.39 -33.73
CA ALA A 594 -15.36 -31.59 -34.28
C ALA A 594 -16.89 -31.45 -34.44
N PHE A 595 -17.36 -30.26 -34.80
CA PHE A 595 -18.78 -29.94 -34.92
C PHE A 595 -19.39 -30.50 -36.21
N VAL A 596 -20.54 -31.19 -36.07
CA VAL A 596 -21.16 -31.95 -37.17
C VAL A 596 -22.56 -31.43 -37.48
N ALA A 597 -22.81 -31.03 -38.73
CA ALA A 597 -24.17 -30.95 -39.26
C ALA A 597 -24.60 -32.33 -39.77
N SER A 598 -25.73 -32.83 -39.28
CA SER A 598 -26.34 -34.07 -39.76
C SER A 598 -27.13 -33.87 -41.05
N LEU A 599 -27.54 -32.63 -41.33
CA LEU A 599 -28.16 -32.19 -42.59
C LEU A 599 -27.97 -30.68 -42.77
N VAL A 600 -27.43 -30.27 -43.91
CA VAL A 600 -27.52 -28.90 -44.44
C VAL A 600 -28.51 -28.91 -45.61
N ARG A 601 -29.44 -27.95 -45.63
CA ARG A 601 -30.37 -27.71 -46.73
C ARG A 601 -30.19 -26.33 -47.32
N ASP A 602 -30.13 -26.31 -48.64
CA ASP A 602 -30.09 -25.13 -49.50
C ASP A 602 -31.44 -25.03 -50.23
N THR A 603 -32.18 -23.96 -49.96
CA THR A 603 -33.58 -23.79 -50.35
C THR A 603 -33.72 -22.64 -51.35
N TYR A 604 -33.76 -22.97 -52.64
CA TYR A 604 -33.97 -21.99 -53.72
C TYR A 604 -35.14 -21.04 -53.42
N GLU A 605 -34.84 -19.74 -53.34
CA GLU A 605 -35.78 -18.72 -52.90
C GLU A 605 -36.62 -18.16 -54.06
N THR A 606 -37.64 -17.38 -53.72
CA THR A 606 -38.43 -16.70 -54.76
C THR A 606 -37.59 -15.67 -55.52
N ALA A 607 -37.91 -15.45 -56.80
CA ALA A 607 -37.32 -14.35 -57.58
C ALA A 607 -37.55 -12.96 -56.95
N ALA A 608 -38.56 -12.81 -56.09
CA ALA A 608 -38.79 -11.58 -55.33
C ALA A 608 -37.82 -11.44 -54.14
N ALA A 609 -37.55 -12.53 -53.41
CA ALA A 609 -36.56 -12.54 -52.34
C ALA A 609 -35.15 -12.23 -52.89
N ARG A 610 -34.71 -12.99 -53.90
CA ARG A 610 -33.40 -12.80 -54.55
C ARG A 610 -33.19 -11.41 -55.20
N ALA A 611 -34.27 -10.70 -55.50
CA ALA A 611 -34.24 -9.32 -56.00
C ALA A 611 -34.25 -8.26 -54.89
N ALA A 612 -34.75 -8.59 -53.69
CA ALA A 612 -34.76 -7.70 -52.53
C ALA A 612 -33.45 -7.75 -51.72
N THR A 613 -32.70 -8.86 -51.80
CA THR A 613 -31.53 -9.15 -50.94
C THR A 613 -30.18 -8.87 -51.59
N ALA A 614 -30.17 -8.30 -52.81
CA ALA A 614 -28.95 -8.00 -53.57
C ALA A 614 -27.94 -9.18 -53.68
N TRP A 615 -28.45 -10.41 -53.78
CA TRP A 615 -27.65 -11.66 -53.86
C TRP A 615 -26.81 -12.00 -52.61
N ALA A 616 -27.17 -11.47 -51.43
CA ALA A 616 -26.63 -11.94 -50.15
C ALA A 616 -27.14 -13.37 -49.80
N VAL A 617 -26.49 -14.39 -50.39
CA VAL A 617 -26.63 -15.81 -50.02
C VAL A 617 -26.21 -15.98 -48.56
N GLY A 618 -26.92 -16.78 -47.77
CA GLY A 618 -26.66 -16.91 -46.32
C GLY A 618 -27.12 -15.73 -45.46
N GLY A 619 -27.69 -14.66 -46.05
CA GLY A 619 -28.24 -13.52 -45.29
C GLY A 619 -29.47 -13.89 -44.45
N SER A 620 -29.92 -12.99 -43.57
CA SER A 620 -31.04 -13.20 -42.62
C SER A 620 -32.44 -13.43 -43.25
N THR A 621 -32.50 -13.59 -44.57
CA THR A 621 -33.68 -13.87 -45.39
C THR A 621 -33.58 -15.20 -46.15
N ASP A 622 -32.47 -15.91 -46.01
CA ASP A 622 -32.26 -17.25 -46.57
C ASP A 622 -33.30 -18.23 -46.01
N LEU A 623 -33.70 -19.21 -46.83
CA LEU A 623 -34.69 -20.24 -46.49
C LEU A 623 -34.05 -21.62 -46.30
N GLY A 624 -32.72 -21.72 -46.37
CA GLY A 624 -31.93 -22.88 -46.01
C GLY A 624 -32.09 -23.27 -44.53
N SER A 625 -31.55 -24.41 -44.16
CA SER A 625 -31.60 -24.87 -42.76
C SER A 625 -30.50 -25.85 -42.40
N ILE A 626 -29.81 -25.59 -41.29
CA ILE A 626 -28.81 -26.49 -40.71
C ILE A 626 -29.46 -27.31 -39.57
N THR A 627 -29.26 -28.62 -39.60
CA THR A 627 -29.54 -29.55 -38.51
C THR A 627 -28.22 -30.05 -37.95
N THR A 628 -27.97 -29.81 -36.66
CA THR A 628 -26.76 -30.24 -35.94
C THR A 628 -27.13 -30.68 -34.54
N ALA A 629 -26.35 -31.61 -33.97
CA ALA A 629 -26.41 -31.99 -32.56
C ALA A 629 -25.24 -31.41 -31.74
N SER A 630 -24.33 -30.68 -32.37
CA SER A 630 -23.12 -30.11 -31.76
C SER A 630 -23.37 -28.84 -30.94
N GLY A 631 -24.64 -28.43 -30.76
CA GLY A 631 -25.01 -27.33 -29.88
C GLY A 631 -24.61 -25.93 -30.35
N VAL A 632 -23.92 -25.77 -31.49
CA VAL A 632 -23.54 -24.47 -32.11
C VAL A 632 -24.69 -23.45 -32.15
N LYS A 633 -25.94 -23.92 -32.31
CA LYS A 633 -27.17 -23.11 -32.23
C LYS A 633 -27.38 -22.32 -30.94
N THR A 634 -26.66 -22.67 -29.88
CA THR A 634 -26.71 -21.96 -28.59
C THR A 634 -25.96 -20.63 -28.64
N LEU A 635 -25.08 -20.44 -29.64
CA LEU A 635 -24.44 -19.16 -29.97
C LEU A 635 -25.34 -18.22 -30.79
N ASP A 636 -26.53 -18.65 -31.25
CA ASP A 636 -27.37 -17.89 -32.22
C ASP A 636 -27.69 -16.45 -31.75
N ALA A 637 -27.84 -16.23 -30.44
CA ALA A 637 -28.06 -14.88 -29.90
C ALA A 637 -26.78 -14.02 -30.01
N PHE A 638 -25.69 -14.52 -29.44
CA PHE A 638 -24.38 -13.85 -29.46
C PHE A 638 -23.89 -13.52 -30.87
N LEU A 639 -24.04 -14.47 -31.81
CA LEU A 639 -23.60 -14.29 -33.19
C LEU A 639 -24.38 -13.18 -33.92
N VAL A 640 -25.65 -12.93 -33.58
CA VAL A 640 -26.43 -11.85 -34.20
C VAL A 640 -25.90 -10.47 -33.80
N ASP A 641 -25.59 -10.26 -32.52
CA ASP A 641 -25.00 -8.99 -32.05
C ASP A 641 -23.53 -8.86 -32.44
N ALA A 642 -22.75 -9.95 -32.43
CA ALA A 642 -21.37 -9.95 -32.90
C ALA A 642 -21.23 -9.60 -34.40
N ILE A 643 -22.17 -10.05 -35.25
CA ILE A 643 -22.22 -9.69 -36.68
C ILE A 643 -22.63 -8.23 -36.90
N ALA A 644 -23.35 -7.62 -35.95
CA ALA A 644 -23.76 -6.21 -36.00
C ALA A 644 -22.67 -5.24 -35.50
N ALA A 645 -21.52 -5.76 -35.05
CA ALA A 645 -20.35 -5.00 -34.61
C ALA A 645 -19.20 -5.12 -35.61
N THR A 646 -18.31 -4.12 -35.66
CA THR A 646 -17.22 -4.10 -36.63
C THR A 646 -16.13 -5.11 -36.27
N GLY A 647 -15.81 -6.02 -37.19
CA GLY A 647 -14.78 -7.05 -37.01
C GLY A 647 -15.10 -8.34 -37.76
N THR A 648 -14.47 -9.43 -37.34
CA THR A 648 -14.55 -10.72 -38.02
C THR A 648 -15.27 -11.74 -37.16
N VAL A 649 -16.39 -12.27 -37.66
CA VAL A 649 -17.12 -13.42 -37.11
C VAL A 649 -16.92 -14.61 -38.05
N SER A 650 -16.31 -15.68 -37.56
CA SER A 650 -15.93 -16.85 -38.35
C SER A 650 -16.26 -18.13 -37.57
N THR A 651 -17.51 -18.60 -37.70
CA THR A 651 -18.02 -19.80 -37.05
C THR A 651 -18.34 -20.88 -38.08
N TRP A 652 -17.67 -22.02 -37.98
CA TRP A 652 -17.70 -23.11 -38.95
C TRP A 652 -18.01 -24.47 -38.31
N LEU A 653 -18.48 -25.38 -39.15
CA LEU A 653 -18.68 -26.79 -38.86
C LEU A 653 -17.53 -27.58 -39.49
N ASP A 654 -17.07 -28.61 -38.81
CA ASP A 654 -15.94 -29.44 -39.27
C ASP A 654 -16.39 -30.64 -40.11
N THR A 655 -17.69 -30.95 -40.16
CA THR A 655 -18.25 -32.01 -41.02
C THR A 655 -19.72 -31.77 -41.37
N VAL A 656 -20.06 -31.87 -42.66
CA VAL A 656 -21.45 -31.93 -43.16
C VAL A 656 -21.77 -33.36 -43.59
N SER A 657 -22.57 -34.07 -42.79
CA SER A 657 -22.93 -35.48 -43.03
C SER A 657 -23.90 -35.67 -44.22
N LYS A 658 -24.62 -34.61 -44.59
CA LYS A 658 -25.54 -34.61 -45.74
C LYS A 658 -25.81 -33.19 -46.25
N LEU A 659 -25.72 -32.97 -47.56
CA LEU A 659 -26.14 -31.74 -48.23
C LEU A 659 -27.33 -32.03 -49.17
N GLU A 660 -28.41 -31.26 -49.01
CA GLU A 660 -29.62 -31.32 -49.83
C GLU A 660 -29.91 -29.96 -50.50
N ILE A 661 -29.73 -29.86 -51.82
CA ILE A 661 -29.96 -28.62 -52.60
C ILE A 661 -31.29 -28.71 -53.35
N GLN A 662 -32.12 -27.66 -53.28
CA GLN A 662 -33.29 -27.49 -54.14
C GLN A 662 -32.89 -26.73 -55.43
N ALA A 663 -33.11 -27.31 -56.61
CA ALA A 663 -32.70 -26.69 -57.88
C ALA A 663 -33.69 -25.63 -58.46
N SER A 664 -34.84 -25.43 -57.82
CA SER A 664 -35.88 -24.49 -58.25
C SER A 664 -36.92 -24.29 -57.15
N TYR A 665 -37.43 -23.07 -56.94
CA TYR A 665 -38.40 -22.74 -55.89
C TYR A 665 -39.56 -23.75 -55.77
N GLY A 666 -39.68 -24.41 -54.62
CA GLY A 666 -40.72 -25.40 -54.33
C GLY A 666 -40.51 -26.78 -54.98
N GLY A 667 -39.33 -27.02 -55.57
CA GLY A 667 -38.92 -28.30 -56.14
C GLY A 667 -38.49 -29.33 -55.10
N VAL A 668 -38.09 -30.51 -55.57
CA VAL A 668 -37.56 -31.59 -54.71
C VAL A 668 -36.10 -31.32 -54.38
N TYR A 669 -35.71 -31.55 -53.13
CA TYR A 669 -34.30 -31.54 -52.70
C TYR A 669 -33.51 -32.68 -53.33
N THR A 670 -32.29 -32.40 -53.77
CA THR A 670 -31.35 -33.37 -54.35
C THR A 670 -30.16 -33.53 -53.42
N ASP A 671 -29.81 -34.78 -53.10
CA ASP A 671 -28.61 -35.11 -52.34
C ASP A 671 -27.36 -34.80 -53.18
N THR A 672 -26.49 -33.95 -52.66
CA THR A 672 -25.26 -33.46 -53.31
C THR A 672 -24.04 -33.58 -52.39
N THR A 673 -24.14 -34.41 -51.36
CA THR A 673 -23.09 -34.63 -50.34
C THR A 673 -21.76 -35.06 -50.96
N SER A 674 -21.78 -35.78 -52.09
CA SER A 674 -20.57 -36.22 -52.81
C SER A 674 -19.84 -35.14 -53.61
N SER A 675 -20.34 -33.90 -53.61
CA SER A 675 -19.67 -32.73 -54.21
C SER A 675 -19.18 -31.72 -53.16
N LEU A 676 -19.36 -32.02 -51.86
CA LEU A 676 -18.67 -31.28 -50.81
C LEU A 676 -17.16 -31.49 -50.89
N THR A 677 -16.41 -30.47 -50.52
CA THR A 677 -14.98 -30.53 -50.20
C THR A 677 -14.83 -29.89 -48.82
N ASP A 678 -14.11 -30.51 -47.91
CA ASP A 678 -13.88 -29.94 -46.58
C ASP A 678 -13.06 -28.63 -46.71
N PRO A 679 -13.35 -27.59 -45.89
CA PRO A 679 -12.58 -26.35 -45.90
C PRO A 679 -11.13 -26.56 -45.47
N SER A 680 -10.29 -25.58 -45.74
CA SER A 680 -8.92 -25.55 -45.24
C SER A 680 -8.88 -25.44 -43.70
N ALA A 681 -7.77 -25.86 -43.10
CA ALA A 681 -7.57 -25.83 -41.65
C ALA A 681 -7.37 -24.41 -41.05
N THR A 682 -7.79 -23.35 -41.76
CA THR A 682 -7.99 -22.01 -41.23
C THR A 682 -8.97 -21.30 -42.18
N PRO A 683 -10.29 -21.46 -41.99
CA PRO A 683 -11.29 -21.02 -42.97
C PRO A 683 -11.19 -19.53 -43.29
N THR A 684 -11.12 -19.22 -44.58
CA THR A 684 -10.93 -17.87 -45.12
C THR A 684 -12.22 -17.26 -45.67
N GLY A 685 -12.27 -15.94 -45.81
CA GLY A 685 -13.42 -15.27 -46.42
C GLY A 685 -13.69 -15.70 -47.87
N ALA A 686 -12.67 -16.11 -48.62
CA ALA A 686 -12.82 -16.62 -49.98
C ALA A 686 -13.63 -17.94 -50.03
N GLU A 687 -13.42 -18.81 -49.04
CA GLU A 687 -14.15 -20.09 -48.87
C GLU A 687 -15.64 -19.87 -48.53
N ALA A 688 -15.97 -18.75 -47.87
CA ALA A 688 -17.33 -18.36 -47.56
C ALA A 688 -18.09 -17.74 -48.76
N VAL A 689 -17.39 -17.16 -49.76
CA VAL A 689 -18.04 -16.37 -50.83
C VAL A 689 -17.81 -16.83 -52.27
N ASP A 690 -16.81 -17.66 -52.59
CA ASP A 690 -16.61 -18.16 -53.96
C ASP A 690 -17.60 -19.26 -54.34
N LEU A 691 -18.79 -18.85 -54.79
CA LEU A 691 -19.81 -19.70 -55.41
C LEU A 691 -19.37 -20.34 -56.74
N GLY A 692 -18.21 -19.95 -57.30
CA GLY A 692 -17.79 -20.28 -58.67
C GLY A 692 -16.89 -21.50 -58.81
N THR A 693 -15.95 -21.74 -57.87
CA THR A 693 -14.96 -22.81 -58.01
C THR A 693 -14.71 -23.67 -56.77
N ASN A 694 -14.71 -23.10 -55.56
CA ASN A 694 -14.36 -23.82 -54.33
C ASN A 694 -15.33 -23.51 -53.16
N TYR A 695 -16.64 -23.44 -53.41
CA TYR A 695 -17.62 -23.07 -52.39
C TYR A 695 -17.70 -24.09 -51.25
N THR A 696 -17.05 -23.76 -50.12
CA THR A 696 -17.15 -24.51 -48.85
C THR A 696 -18.04 -23.80 -47.83
N GLY A 697 -18.69 -22.69 -48.20
CA GLY A 697 -19.66 -21.97 -47.36
C GLY A 697 -20.83 -22.82 -46.83
N TYR A 698 -21.08 -24.03 -47.37
CA TYR A 698 -21.97 -25.02 -46.75
C TYR A 698 -21.50 -25.54 -45.36
N TYR A 699 -20.23 -25.31 -45.01
CA TYR A 699 -19.65 -25.58 -43.69
C TYR A 699 -19.68 -24.34 -42.77
N ALA A 700 -19.87 -23.13 -43.31
CA ALA A 700 -20.02 -21.93 -42.50
C ALA A 700 -21.36 -21.98 -41.75
N TYR A 701 -21.33 -21.78 -40.44
CA TYR A 701 -22.53 -21.59 -39.63
C TYR A 701 -22.90 -20.10 -39.53
N ALA A 702 -21.89 -19.26 -39.35
CA ALA A 702 -22.00 -17.81 -39.40
C ALA A 702 -20.66 -17.22 -39.86
N TYR A 703 -20.67 -16.42 -40.92
CA TYR A 703 -19.50 -15.68 -41.39
C TYR A 703 -19.87 -14.22 -41.65
N SER A 704 -19.10 -13.30 -41.08
CA SER A 704 -19.07 -11.88 -41.40
C SER A 704 -17.64 -11.38 -41.28
N ASP A 705 -17.21 -10.53 -42.18
CA ASP A 705 -15.93 -9.82 -42.07
C ASP A 705 -16.16 -8.35 -42.38
N GLU A 706 -16.73 -7.65 -41.40
CA GLU A 706 -16.67 -6.19 -41.33
C GLU A 706 -15.26 -5.74 -40.88
N GLY A 707 -14.24 -6.25 -41.57
CA GLY A 707 -12.86 -5.85 -41.40
C GLY A 707 -12.71 -4.34 -41.61
N THR A 708 -11.81 -3.72 -40.83
CA THR A 708 -11.60 -2.27 -40.70
C THR A 708 -11.91 -1.48 -41.97
N ALA A 709 -13.14 -0.97 -42.05
CA ALA A 709 -13.78 -0.30 -43.19
C ALA A 709 -13.03 -0.48 -44.52
N SER A 710 -13.25 -1.63 -45.18
CA SER A 710 -12.55 -2.05 -46.40
C SER A 710 -12.26 -0.90 -47.36
N THR A 711 -11.00 -0.76 -47.77
CA THR A 711 -10.58 0.23 -48.77
C THR A 711 -11.06 -0.06 -50.19
N GLU A 712 -11.94 -1.06 -50.36
CA GLU A 712 -12.90 -1.18 -51.48
C GLU A 712 -13.95 -0.04 -51.46
N VAL A 713 -13.47 1.21 -51.39
CA VAL A 713 -14.21 2.33 -51.96
C VAL A 713 -14.37 2.01 -53.45
N THR A 714 -15.60 2.09 -53.96
CA THR A 714 -15.84 1.89 -55.40
C THR A 714 -15.36 3.12 -56.17
N ASN A 715 -14.03 3.26 -56.33
CA ASN A 715 -13.42 4.38 -57.05
C ASN A 715 -13.99 4.45 -58.47
N GLY A 716 -14.26 5.68 -58.90
CA GLY A 716 -15.09 5.94 -60.07
C GLY A 716 -14.46 5.39 -61.36
N ALA A 717 -15.30 4.89 -62.26
CA ALA A 717 -14.84 4.43 -63.57
C ALA A 717 -14.07 5.55 -64.30
N ARG A 718 -12.97 5.19 -64.97
CA ARG A 718 -12.07 6.10 -65.71
C ARG A 718 -12.86 6.96 -66.72
N ALA A 719 -13.08 8.24 -66.41
CA ALA A 719 -13.75 9.16 -67.33
C ALA A 719 -12.75 9.83 -68.29
N SER A 720 -11.76 10.55 -67.77
CA SER A 720 -10.73 11.20 -68.60
C SER A 720 -9.41 11.45 -67.85
N GLU A 721 -8.34 11.65 -68.64
CA GLU A 721 -7.05 12.22 -68.28
C GLU A 721 -6.93 13.61 -68.88
N ASN A 722 -6.64 14.60 -68.04
CA ASN A 722 -6.23 15.94 -68.44
C ASN A 722 -4.73 16.09 -68.18
N ILE A 723 -3.97 16.57 -69.18
CA ILE A 723 -2.60 17.06 -69.00
C ILE A 723 -2.58 18.54 -69.38
N SER A 724 -2.05 19.38 -68.51
CA SER A 724 -2.05 20.84 -68.71
C SER A 724 -0.63 21.38 -68.81
N TRP A 725 -0.42 22.24 -69.79
CA TRP A 725 0.78 23.05 -69.95
C TRP A 725 0.44 24.52 -69.74
N ALA A 726 1.42 25.27 -69.25
CA ALA A 726 1.26 26.68 -68.93
C ALA A 726 2.50 27.50 -69.34
N TRP A 727 2.27 28.71 -69.85
CA TRP A 727 3.31 29.67 -70.22
C TRP A 727 2.96 31.07 -69.73
N ASP A 728 3.99 31.84 -69.41
CA ASP A 728 3.83 33.26 -69.10
C ASP A 728 3.75 34.10 -70.38
N VAL A 729 3.09 35.26 -70.29
CA VAL A 729 2.88 36.20 -71.40
C VAL A 729 3.60 37.52 -71.12
N LYS A 730 4.31 38.02 -72.13
CA LYS A 730 5.09 39.26 -72.04
C LYS A 730 4.21 40.50 -72.03
N ILE A 731 4.61 41.46 -71.20
CA ILE A 731 3.93 42.73 -70.99
C ILE A 731 4.84 43.86 -71.47
N ALA A 732 4.30 44.76 -72.29
CA ALA A 732 5.01 45.91 -72.84
C ALA A 732 5.34 46.95 -71.75
N ASN A 733 6.61 47.35 -71.69
CA ASN A 733 7.11 48.38 -70.78
C ASN A 733 6.30 49.68 -70.90
N ASN A 734 5.99 50.31 -69.76
CA ASN A 734 5.21 51.55 -69.61
C ASN A 734 3.73 51.53 -70.04
N THR A 735 3.32 50.67 -70.97
CA THR A 735 1.90 50.59 -71.41
C THR A 735 1.11 49.53 -70.65
N PHE A 736 1.78 48.50 -70.11
CA PHE A 736 1.18 47.38 -69.37
C PHE A 736 0.14 46.56 -70.16
N ASN A 737 0.14 46.72 -71.48
CA ASN A 737 -0.55 45.81 -72.40
C ASN A 737 0.30 44.56 -72.65
N GLU A 738 -0.33 43.48 -73.09
CA GLU A 738 0.39 42.29 -73.53
C GLU A 738 0.96 42.51 -74.95
N ASN A 739 2.03 41.79 -75.27
CA ASN A 739 2.61 41.83 -76.61
C ASN A 739 1.78 41.00 -77.60
N GLU A 740 1.76 41.44 -78.87
CA GLU A 740 1.29 40.65 -80.02
C GLU A 740 2.31 39.55 -80.34
N LEU A 741 1.86 38.43 -80.92
CA LEU A 741 2.73 37.32 -81.34
C LEU A 741 3.68 37.79 -82.45
N GLY A 742 4.96 37.44 -82.35
CA GLY A 742 6.02 38.14 -83.10
C GLY A 742 6.63 37.40 -84.29
N ALA A 743 6.21 37.79 -85.50
CA ALA A 743 6.77 37.66 -86.86
C ALA A 743 7.48 36.36 -87.33
N ALA A 744 7.58 35.33 -86.50
CA ALA A 744 8.37 34.12 -86.75
C ALA A 744 7.53 32.83 -86.63
N ALA A 745 6.21 32.94 -86.78
CA ALA A 745 5.24 31.89 -86.48
C ALA A 745 5.27 31.50 -84.99
N GLU A 746 5.30 32.50 -84.11
CA GLU A 746 5.22 32.31 -82.66
C GLU A 746 3.88 31.68 -82.29
N GLY A 747 3.91 30.65 -81.44
CA GLY A 747 2.71 29.91 -81.05
C GLY A 747 3.04 28.59 -80.38
N VAL A 748 2.30 27.52 -80.70
CA VAL A 748 2.42 26.22 -80.05
C VAL A 748 2.39 25.05 -81.05
N THR A 749 3.08 23.96 -80.72
CA THR A 749 2.97 22.67 -81.40
C THR A 749 2.31 21.67 -80.46
N VAL A 750 1.18 21.11 -80.87
CA VAL A 750 0.47 20.03 -80.16
C VAL A 750 0.85 18.71 -80.80
N THR A 751 1.35 17.76 -80.01
CA THR A 751 1.74 16.41 -80.46
C THR A 751 0.92 15.34 -79.75
N THR A 752 0.32 14.44 -80.53
CA THR A 752 -0.50 13.31 -80.05
C THR A 752 -0.13 12.01 -80.80
N ALA A 753 -0.86 10.93 -80.56
CA ALA A 753 -0.72 9.67 -81.29
C ALA A 753 -0.89 9.77 -82.82
N ALA A 754 -1.53 10.83 -83.34
CA ALA A 754 -1.73 11.02 -84.77
C ALA A 754 -0.61 11.82 -85.47
N GLY A 755 0.25 12.49 -84.71
CA GLY A 755 1.31 13.38 -85.22
C GLY A 755 1.39 14.70 -84.47
N SER A 756 2.03 15.69 -85.09
CA SER A 756 2.21 17.04 -84.55
C SER A 756 1.56 18.09 -85.46
N THR A 757 0.79 19.01 -84.89
CA THR A 757 0.22 20.19 -85.58
C THR A 757 0.74 21.45 -84.92
N ILE A 758 1.07 22.46 -85.73
CA ILE A 758 1.47 23.80 -85.26
C ILE A 758 0.24 24.72 -85.35
N PHE A 759 0.06 25.55 -84.33
CA PHE A 759 -0.88 26.67 -84.27
C PHE A 759 -0.06 27.93 -83.99
N ALA A 760 -0.04 28.88 -84.91
CA ALA A 760 0.89 30.00 -84.87
C ALA A 760 0.29 31.33 -85.36
N GLU A 761 0.97 32.41 -85.02
CA GLU A 761 0.87 33.71 -85.67
C GLU A 761 0.82 33.58 -87.21
N GLY A 762 -0.11 34.29 -87.83
CA GLY A 762 -0.31 34.29 -89.27
C GLY A 762 -1.15 33.13 -89.82
N ASP A 763 -1.52 32.14 -89.00
CA ASP A 763 -2.49 31.12 -89.41
C ASP A 763 -3.87 31.74 -89.66
N ALA A 764 -4.57 31.22 -90.68
CA ALA A 764 -5.82 31.79 -91.17
C ALA A 764 -7.00 31.43 -90.25
N TYR A 765 -7.44 32.40 -89.44
CA TYR A 765 -8.53 32.24 -88.47
C TYR A 765 -9.51 33.42 -88.54
N THR A 766 -10.69 33.19 -89.12
CA THR A 766 -11.73 34.22 -89.29
C THR A 766 -12.44 34.62 -87.99
N GLY A 767 -12.10 33.97 -86.86
CA GLY A 767 -12.58 34.35 -85.52
C GLY A 767 -11.64 35.31 -84.79
N ALA A 768 -10.48 35.65 -85.37
CA ALA A 768 -9.53 36.58 -84.78
C ALA A 768 -10.10 38.01 -84.66
N ALA A 769 -9.51 38.84 -83.79
CA ALA A 769 -9.92 40.23 -83.59
C ALA A 769 -9.77 41.11 -84.86
N ASN A 770 -8.81 40.79 -85.73
CA ASN A 770 -8.66 41.40 -87.07
C ASN A 770 -9.61 40.80 -88.13
N GLY A 771 -10.26 39.66 -87.85
CA GLY A 771 -11.17 38.94 -88.74
C GLY A 771 -10.52 38.01 -89.78
N THR A 772 -9.19 37.83 -89.77
CA THR A 772 -8.45 37.09 -90.81
C THR A 772 -7.40 36.10 -90.30
N THR A 773 -6.60 36.46 -89.30
CA THR A 773 -5.35 35.76 -88.97
C THR A 773 -5.05 35.82 -87.47
N VAL A 774 -4.36 34.81 -86.93
CA VAL A 774 -3.89 34.85 -85.54
C VAL A 774 -2.79 35.92 -85.38
N GLU A 775 -3.00 36.91 -84.52
CA GLU A 775 -2.01 37.96 -84.19
C GLU A 775 -1.79 38.11 -82.67
N THR A 776 -2.81 37.88 -81.85
CA THR A 776 -2.72 37.96 -80.38
C THR A 776 -2.77 36.59 -79.70
N VAL A 777 -2.35 36.51 -78.43
CA VAL A 777 -2.49 35.30 -77.60
C VAL A 777 -3.97 34.91 -77.41
N ASP A 778 -4.90 35.87 -77.44
CA ASP A 778 -6.34 35.61 -77.39
C ASP A 778 -6.86 35.00 -78.69
N ASP A 779 -6.37 35.45 -79.86
CA ASP A 779 -6.67 34.81 -81.14
C ASP A 779 -6.15 33.38 -81.18
N LEU A 780 -4.96 33.12 -80.64
CA LEU A 780 -4.37 31.78 -80.55
C LEU A 780 -5.21 30.87 -79.64
N VAL A 781 -5.68 31.36 -78.49
CA VAL A 781 -6.61 30.64 -77.60
C VAL A 781 -7.94 30.34 -78.31
N ALA A 782 -8.50 31.30 -79.04
CA ALA A 782 -9.73 31.11 -79.79
C ALA A 782 -9.56 30.13 -80.96
N TYR A 783 -8.41 30.14 -81.64
CA TYR A 783 -8.06 29.23 -82.72
C TYR A 783 -7.87 27.79 -82.23
N LEU A 784 -7.11 27.58 -81.14
CA LEU A 784 -6.91 26.28 -80.50
C LEU A 784 -8.23 25.63 -80.06
N ASN A 785 -9.12 26.38 -79.42
CA ASN A 785 -10.42 25.89 -78.98
C ASN A 785 -11.41 25.63 -80.14
N ALA A 786 -11.13 26.12 -81.35
CA ALA A 786 -11.94 25.89 -82.53
C ALA A 786 -11.56 24.60 -83.29
N ASP A 787 -10.39 24.00 -83.00
CA ASP A 787 -9.95 22.78 -83.67
C ASP A 787 -10.53 21.52 -83.01
N THR A 788 -11.51 20.92 -83.69
CA THR A 788 -12.14 19.65 -83.29
C THR A 788 -11.53 18.42 -83.98
N SER A 789 -10.51 18.57 -84.84
CA SER A 789 -9.93 17.48 -85.62
C SER A 789 -9.29 16.42 -84.73
N PHE A 790 -8.53 16.85 -83.72
CA PHE A 790 -7.89 16.03 -82.70
C PHE A 790 -8.85 15.09 -81.96
N ASN A 791 -10.11 15.51 -81.76
CA ASN A 791 -11.10 14.68 -81.08
C ASN A 791 -11.42 13.43 -81.91
N THR A 792 -11.51 13.59 -83.24
CA THR A 792 -11.81 12.49 -84.18
C THR A 792 -10.58 11.67 -84.59
N SER A 793 -9.38 12.25 -84.59
CA SER A 793 -8.14 11.58 -85.07
C SER A 793 -7.29 10.99 -83.96
N SER A 794 -7.39 11.52 -82.74
CA SER A 794 -6.49 11.21 -81.62
C SER A 794 -7.23 10.90 -80.32
N ASN A 795 -8.57 10.90 -80.33
CA ASN A 795 -9.40 10.91 -79.12
C ASN A 795 -8.91 11.96 -78.10
N THR A 796 -8.59 13.17 -78.60
CA THR A 796 -7.99 14.26 -77.82
C THR A 796 -8.75 15.56 -78.04
N GLU A 797 -9.19 16.22 -76.98
CA GLU A 797 -9.75 17.56 -77.00
C GLU A 797 -8.70 18.57 -76.54
N ILE A 798 -8.61 19.71 -77.23
CA ILE A 798 -7.75 20.84 -76.86
C ILE A 798 -8.60 21.86 -76.10
N ILE A 799 -8.16 22.26 -74.92
CA ILE A 799 -8.82 23.26 -74.07
C ILE A 799 -7.79 24.35 -73.74
N ALA A 800 -7.82 25.46 -74.46
CA ALA A 800 -6.93 26.60 -74.24
C ALA A 800 -7.63 27.70 -73.41
N ALA A 801 -6.89 28.39 -72.54
CA ALA A 801 -7.45 29.43 -71.67
C ALA A 801 -6.42 30.50 -71.25
N ARG A 802 -6.92 31.70 -70.91
CA ARG A 802 -6.15 32.80 -70.32
C ARG A 802 -6.31 32.82 -68.80
N ASP A 803 -5.87 31.78 -68.11
CA ASP A 803 -6.07 31.61 -66.66
C ASP A 803 -4.85 31.13 -65.87
N ALA A 804 -3.86 30.48 -66.48
CA ALA A 804 -2.57 30.18 -65.83
C ALA A 804 -1.69 31.44 -65.60
N TYR A 805 -0.53 31.28 -64.92
CA TYR A 805 0.49 32.32 -64.72
C TYR A 805 -0.09 33.72 -64.39
N LYS A 806 -0.87 33.81 -63.31
CA LYS A 806 -1.50 35.08 -62.91
C LYS A 806 -0.46 36.02 -62.30
N LYS A 807 -0.29 37.20 -62.88
CA LYS A 807 0.62 38.29 -62.46
C LYS A 807 -0.20 39.52 -62.04
N ALA A 808 0.05 40.07 -60.86
CA ALA A 808 -0.64 41.25 -60.37
C ALA A 808 0.27 42.48 -60.41
N LEU A 809 -0.11 43.50 -61.19
CA LEU A 809 0.59 44.78 -61.24
C LEU A 809 0.01 45.74 -60.20
N TYR A 810 0.89 46.33 -59.40
CA TYR A 810 0.58 47.34 -58.40
C TYR A 810 1.21 48.68 -58.77
N SER A 811 0.64 49.76 -58.26
CA SER A 811 1.27 51.09 -58.27
C SER A 811 1.12 51.75 -56.91
N VAL A 812 2.16 52.45 -56.47
CA VAL A 812 2.11 53.27 -55.24
C VAL A 812 2.03 54.74 -55.64
N THR A 813 1.03 55.46 -55.12
CA THR A 813 0.88 56.91 -55.36
C THR A 813 0.98 57.64 -54.03
N TYR A 814 2.00 58.49 -53.89
CA TYR A 814 2.24 59.33 -52.71
C TYR A 814 2.38 60.79 -53.13
N THR A 815 1.38 61.61 -52.79
CA THR A 815 1.26 62.99 -53.26
C THR A 815 0.89 63.95 -52.13
N ASP A 816 1.37 65.19 -52.25
CA ASP A 816 0.95 66.34 -51.46
C ASP A 816 -0.19 67.05 -52.21
N SER A 817 -1.25 67.43 -51.50
CA SER A 817 -2.46 68.03 -52.10
C SER A 817 -2.59 69.54 -51.84
N THR A 818 -1.53 70.20 -51.35
CA THR A 818 -1.62 71.58 -50.86
C THR A 818 -1.61 72.63 -51.99
N LEU A 819 -2.79 73.21 -52.23
CA LEU A 819 -3.03 74.42 -53.04
C LEU A 819 -2.92 74.29 -54.58
N GLY A 820 -3.22 73.11 -55.14
CA GLY A 820 -3.74 72.97 -56.50
C GLY A 820 -2.77 72.33 -57.50
N ALA A 821 -3.28 71.26 -58.14
CA ALA A 821 -2.50 70.15 -58.71
C ALA A 821 -1.72 69.38 -57.63
N ALA A 822 -1.80 68.05 -57.67
CA ALA A 822 -1.09 67.19 -56.74
C ALA A 822 0.38 67.06 -57.17
N THR A 823 1.31 67.27 -56.25
CA THR A 823 2.76 67.08 -56.46
C THR A 823 3.24 65.83 -55.73
N LEU A 824 4.38 65.26 -56.13
CA LEU A 824 4.99 64.16 -55.37
C LEU A 824 5.27 64.59 -53.93
N ALA A 825 4.90 63.76 -52.96
CA ALA A 825 5.22 63.99 -51.55
C ALA A 825 6.59 63.39 -51.19
N THR A 826 7.18 63.88 -50.10
CA THR A 826 8.44 63.39 -49.52
C THR A 826 8.26 63.05 -48.05
N VAL A 827 8.76 61.89 -47.62
CA VAL A 827 8.71 61.48 -46.22
C VAL A 827 9.53 62.46 -45.38
N SER A 828 8.88 63.16 -44.46
CA SER A 828 9.39 64.41 -43.92
C SER A 828 10.28 64.25 -42.69
N ALA A 829 10.14 63.15 -41.94
CA ALA A 829 11.05 62.76 -40.86
C ALA A 829 10.85 61.30 -40.45
N ILE A 830 11.90 60.66 -39.91
CA ILE A 830 11.82 59.32 -39.28
C ILE A 830 11.85 59.39 -37.74
N GLY A 831 11.40 60.51 -37.16
CA GLY A 831 11.53 60.79 -35.72
C GLY A 831 10.79 59.82 -34.79
N GLY A 832 9.74 59.15 -35.26
CA GLY A 832 9.06 58.04 -34.56
C GLY A 832 9.59 56.65 -34.92
N GLY A 833 10.42 56.54 -35.96
CA GLY A 833 10.90 55.29 -36.56
C GLY A 833 10.69 55.25 -38.08
N ALA A 834 11.41 54.36 -38.75
CA ALA A 834 11.43 54.18 -40.21
C ALA A 834 10.30 53.28 -40.77
N GLN A 835 9.17 53.17 -40.05
CA GLN A 835 8.17 52.11 -40.27
C GLN A 835 6.93 52.64 -40.99
N LEU A 836 6.56 51.99 -42.09
CA LEU A 836 5.29 52.16 -42.83
C LEU A 836 4.60 50.78 -42.91
N VAL A 837 3.48 50.62 -42.20
CA VAL A 837 2.76 49.33 -42.14
C VAL A 837 1.63 49.33 -43.15
N PHE A 838 1.45 48.20 -43.85
CA PHE A 838 0.32 47.97 -44.76
C PHE A 838 -0.25 46.56 -44.59
N GLN A 839 -1.56 46.42 -44.78
CA GLN A 839 -2.19 45.11 -44.91
C GLN A 839 -1.95 44.56 -46.31
N PHE A 840 -1.63 43.27 -46.40
CA PHE A 840 -1.48 42.53 -47.66
C PHE A 840 -2.03 41.11 -47.53
N GLY A 841 -3.36 41.00 -47.57
CA GLY A 841 -4.07 39.70 -47.53
C GLY A 841 -4.27 39.15 -46.13
N THR A 842 -4.18 37.83 -46.00
CA THR A 842 -4.38 37.07 -44.76
C THR A 842 -3.26 36.05 -44.54
N THR A 843 -3.04 35.65 -43.29
CA THR A 843 -2.08 34.62 -42.89
C THR A 843 -2.71 33.25 -43.06
N GLN A 844 -2.16 32.42 -43.96
CA GLN A 844 -2.77 31.14 -44.36
C GLN A 844 -3.11 30.20 -43.19
N ALA A 845 -2.28 30.16 -42.15
CA ALA A 845 -2.48 29.29 -40.98
C ALA A 845 -3.59 29.75 -40.00
N THR A 846 -4.10 30.98 -40.11
CA THR A 846 -5.03 31.55 -39.11
C THR A 846 -6.20 32.34 -39.70
N GLY A 847 -6.19 32.65 -41.01
CA GLY A 847 -7.20 33.49 -41.67
C GLY A 847 -7.21 34.97 -41.26
N LEU A 848 -6.37 35.37 -40.30
CA LEU A 848 -6.26 36.75 -39.82
C LEU A 848 -5.56 37.64 -40.86
N ALA A 849 -5.85 38.95 -40.82
CA ALA A 849 -5.21 39.94 -41.70
C ALA A 849 -3.67 39.91 -41.57
N LYS A 850 -2.99 39.78 -42.71
CA LYS A 850 -1.52 39.82 -42.80
C LYS A 850 -1.08 41.28 -42.94
N TYR A 851 -0.19 41.72 -42.04
CA TYR A 851 0.38 43.06 -42.04
C TYR A 851 1.89 42.99 -42.29
N LEU A 852 2.36 43.73 -43.29
CA LEU A 852 3.76 43.84 -43.69
C LEU A 852 4.28 45.25 -43.37
N THR A 853 5.60 45.39 -43.23
CA THR A 853 6.25 46.66 -42.87
C THR A 853 7.27 47.06 -43.93
N ALA A 854 6.94 48.08 -44.73
CA ALA A 854 7.91 48.78 -45.54
C ALA A 854 8.84 49.60 -44.62
N THR A 855 10.14 49.60 -44.92
CA THR A 855 11.13 50.42 -44.22
C THR A 855 11.48 51.61 -45.10
N ILE A 856 11.23 52.82 -44.60
CA ILE A 856 11.36 54.09 -45.35
C ILE A 856 12.21 55.10 -44.56
N ALA A 857 13.02 55.88 -45.26
CA ALA A 857 13.87 56.93 -44.71
C ALA A 857 13.19 58.32 -44.80
N ALA A 858 13.96 59.38 -44.58
CA ALA A 858 13.49 60.76 -44.72
C ALA A 858 14.04 61.35 -46.02
N GLY A 859 13.14 61.83 -46.88
CA GLY A 859 13.41 62.21 -48.27
C GLY A 859 12.64 61.36 -49.29
N ASP A 860 12.31 60.11 -48.92
CA ASP A 860 11.67 59.10 -49.78
C ASP A 860 10.41 59.63 -50.51
N GLN A 861 10.33 59.34 -51.81
CA GLN A 861 9.22 59.67 -52.71
C GLN A 861 8.39 58.42 -53.06
N GLN A 862 7.43 58.55 -53.99
CA GLN A 862 6.51 57.46 -54.32
C GLN A 862 7.18 56.21 -54.91
N ASP A 863 8.33 56.37 -55.55
CA ASP A 863 9.18 55.32 -56.13
C ASP A 863 10.01 54.63 -55.04
N ASP A 864 10.67 55.38 -54.15
CA ASP A 864 11.32 54.81 -52.96
C ASP A 864 10.33 54.00 -52.10
N ILE A 865 9.10 54.49 -51.92
CA ILE A 865 8.03 53.79 -51.19
C ILE A 865 7.51 52.58 -51.98
N ALA A 866 7.45 52.64 -53.32
CA ALA A 866 7.09 51.49 -54.15
C ALA A 866 8.11 50.35 -53.99
N ASP A 867 9.41 50.66 -54.03
CA ASP A 867 10.49 49.71 -53.79
C ASP A 867 10.46 49.16 -52.36
N ALA A 868 10.21 50.00 -51.34
CA ALA A 868 10.10 49.57 -49.95
C ALA A 868 8.88 48.66 -49.69
N VAL A 869 7.75 48.90 -50.36
CA VAL A 869 6.55 48.04 -50.31
C VAL A 869 6.77 46.73 -51.07
N MET A 870 7.34 46.78 -52.27
CA MET A 870 7.72 45.61 -53.05
C MET A 870 8.67 44.70 -52.27
N ALA A 871 9.73 45.26 -51.68
CA ALA A 871 10.70 44.50 -50.89
C ALA A 871 10.04 43.83 -49.67
N ALA A 872 9.10 44.50 -49.01
CA ALA A 872 8.32 43.94 -47.92
C ALA A 872 7.36 42.81 -48.35
N ILE A 873 6.86 42.83 -49.59
CA ILE A 873 6.06 41.73 -50.17
C ILE A 873 6.96 40.57 -50.61
N HIS A 874 8.11 40.83 -51.25
CA HIS A 874 9.08 39.80 -51.65
C HIS A 874 9.71 39.06 -50.45
N ALA A 875 9.78 39.72 -49.28
CA ALA A 875 10.23 39.10 -48.04
C ALA A 875 9.20 38.13 -47.41
N ASP A 876 7.96 38.09 -47.91
CA ASP A 876 6.92 37.15 -47.48
C ASP A 876 6.87 35.93 -48.39
N ALA A 877 7.04 34.73 -47.81
CA ALA A 877 7.23 33.49 -48.57
C ALA A 877 6.06 33.09 -49.49
N ASP A 878 4.86 33.65 -49.29
CA ASP A 878 3.70 33.36 -50.16
C ASP A 878 3.80 34.09 -51.53
N TYR A 879 4.72 35.05 -51.70
CA TYR A 879 4.77 35.95 -52.87
C TYR A 879 6.19 36.17 -53.41
N VAL A 880 6.27 36.58 -54.68
CA VAL A 880 7.48 37.09 -55.32
C VAL A 880 7.14 38.41 -55.99
N ALA A 881 7.71 39.52 -55.51
CA ALA A 881 7.48 40.85 -56.08
C ALA A 881 8.75 41.35 -56.79
N VAL A 882 8.63 41.88 -58.01
CA VAL A 882 9.77 42.37 -58.81
C VAL A 882 9.44 43.67 -59.56
N THR A 883 10.46 44.52 -59.75
CA THR A 883 10.35 45.81 -60.42
C THR A 883 9.93 45.63 -61.88
N ILE A 884 9.04 46.49 -62.38
CA ILE A 884 8.71 46.56 -63.82
C ILE A 884 9.10 47.92 -64.39
N THR A 885 9.61 47.94 -65.63
CA THR A 885 10.03 49.20 -66.26
C THR A 885 8.81 50.08 -66.54
N SER A 886 8.75 51.21 -65.83
CA SER A 886 7.65 52.16 -65.87
C SER A 886 8.18 53.60 -65.87
N ALA A 887 7.47 54.50 -66.54
CA ALA A 887 7.93 55.88 -66.76
C ALA A 887 7.98 56.75 -65.49
N THR A 888 7.44 56.24 -64.39
CA THR A 888 7.31 56.90 -63.08
C THR A 888 7.90 56.08 -61.93
N SER A 889 8.57 54.96 -62.22
CA SER A 889 9.24 54.03 -61.29
C SER A 889 8.40 53.45 -60.14
N ASN A 890 7.12 53.80 -60.05
CA ASN A 890 6.26 53.49 -58.90
C ASN A 890 5.40 52.22 -59.10
N PHE A 891 5.77 51.36 -60.06
CA PHE A 891 5.08 50.11 -60.38
C PHE A 891 5.97 48.88 -60.10
N PHE A 892 5.37 47.84 -59.56
CA PHE A 892 5.95 46.51 -59.44
C PHE A 892 4.92 45.43 -59.79
N GLN A 893 5.39 44.26 -60.23
CA GLN A 893 4.54 43.08 -60.41
C GLN A 893 4.74 42.10 -59.26
N VAL A 894 3.68 41.39 -58.89
CA VAL A 894 3.70 40.32 -57.88
C VAL A 894 3.15 39.04 -58.50
N THR A 895 3.86 37.95 -58.29
CA THR A 895 3.36 36.57 -58.47
C THR A 895 3.21 35.90 -57.10
N LYS A 896 2.45 34.81 -57.05
CA LYS A 896 2.19 34.04 -55.85
C LYS A 896 2.93 32.70 -55.92
N ASN A 897 3.49 32.24 -54.81
CA ASN A 897 4.09 30.90 -54.71
C ASN A 897 3.02 29.83 -54.39
N VAL A 898 3.32 28.57 -54.71
CA VAL A 898 2.57 27.42 -54.21
C VAL A 898 2.77 27.35 -52.69
N SER A 899 1.67 27.24 -51.95
CA SER A 899 1.64 27.41 -50.48
C SER A 899 2.69 26.56 -49.76
N GLY A 900 3.53 27.21 -48.93
CA GLY A 900 4.61 26.55 -48.19
C GLY A 900 5.88 26.24 -49.00
N THR A 901 5.99 26.73 -50.25
CA THR A 901 7.15 26.52 -51.13
C THR A 901 7.70 27.83 -51.69
N ALA A 902 8.89 27.77 -52.29
CA ALA A 902 9.45 28.88 -53.10
C ALA A 902 9.15 28.72 -54.61
N THR A 903 8.22 27.82 -54.98
CA THR A 903 7.87 27.53 -56.38
C THR A 903 6.73 28.45 -56.82
N LEU A 904 6.88 29.11 -57.97
CA LEU A 904 5.83 29.92 -58.60
C LEU A 904 4.54 29.11 -58.81
N ASN A 905 3.39 29.63 -58.40
CA ASN A 905 2.09 29.04 -58.75
C ASN A 905 1.70 29.43 -60.18
N THR A 906 1.64 28.43 -61.05
CA THR A 906 1.32 28.58 -62.48
C THR A 906 -0.11 28.13 -62.81
N SER A 907 -0.89 27.72 -61.82
CA SER A 907 -2.21 27.08 -61.98
C SER A 907 -3.32 28.07 -62.41
N PRO A 908 -4.44 27.57 -62.96
CA PRO A 908 -5.63 28.37 -63.26
C PRO A 908 -6.53 28.58 -62.03
N VAL A 909 -6.27 27.88 -60.93
CA VAL A 909 -7.04 27.93 -59.67
C VAL A 909 -6.99 29.35 -59.09
N ASP A 910 -7.97 29.74 -58.25
CA ASP A 910 -8.21 31.14 -57.91
C ASP A 910 -7.19 31.76 -56.93
N VAL A 911 -6.00 32.06 -57.45
CA VAL A 911 -5.00 32.92 -56.78
C VAL A 911 -5.44 34.38 -56.81
N SER A 912 -6.41 34.71 -55.96
CA SER A 912 -6.79 36.10 -55.68
C SER A 912 -5.60 36.87 -55.07
N PHE A 913 -5.32 38.05 -55.64
CA PHE A 913 -4.22 38.92 -55.20
C PHE A 913 -4.74 40.00 -54.23
N PRO A 914 -4.10 40.21 -53.06
CA PRO A 914 -4.56 41.22 -52.10
C PRO A 914 -4.37 42.65 -52.61
N SER A 915 -5.20 43.59 -52.16
CA SER A 915 -4.88 45.02 -52.27
C SER A 915 -3.85 45.43 -51.21
N VAL A 916 -2.94 46.35 -51.56
CA VAL A 916 -2.06 47.03 -50.59
C VAL A 916 -2.88 48.09 -49.88
N SER A 917 -3.02 48.01 -48.55
CA SER A 917 -3.76 49.01 -47.77
C SER A 917 -2.96 49.55 -46.59
N PHE A 918 -2.55 50.81 -46.65
CA PHE A 918 -1.67 51.44 -45.66
C PHE A 918 -2.37 51.70 -44.32
N VAL A 919 -1.70 51.37 -43.22
CA VAL A 919 -2.23 51.48 -41.85
C VAL A 919 -1.76 52.78 -41.21
N ILE A 920 -2.61 53.80 -41.30
CA ILE A 920 -2.37 55.13 -40.70
C ILE A 920 -3.22 55.28 -39.44
N ASP A 921 -2.66 54.92 -38.28
CA ASP A 921 -3.38 54.97 -37.00
C ASP A 921 -3.18 56.29 -36.21
N ALA A 922 -4.14 56.61 -35.34
CA ALA A 922 -4.14 57.86 -34.56
C ALA A 922 -2.96 57.97 -33.58
N ALA A 923 -2.47 56.84 -33.07
CA ALA A 923 -1.39 56.78 -32.08
C ALA A 923 0.01 56.70 -32.72
N GLN A 924 0.09 56.57 -34.04
CA GLN A 924 1.33 56.35 -34.81
C GLN A 924 2.11 55.14 -34.29
N THR A 925 1.39 54.06 -34.02
CA THR A 925 1.93 52.78 -33.55
C THR A 925 2.35 51.85 -34.68
N SER A 926 1.71 51.98 -35.84
CA SER A 926 1.97 51.19 -37.06
C SER A 926 2.89 51.99 -37.99
N THR A 927 2.37 53.10 -38.55
CA THR A 927 3.14 53.99 -39.41
C THR A 927 3.75 55.14 -38.61
N LYS A 928 5.06 55.08 -38.41
CA LYS A 928 5.85 55.91 -37.48
C LYS A 928 6.68 57.00 -38.14
N ALA A 929 6.99 56.82 -39.43
CA ALA A 929 7.59 57.88 -40.23
C ALA A 929 6.57 59.01 -40.41
N THR A 930 7.03 60.26 -40.37
CA THR A 930 6.18 61.44 -40.53
C THR A 930 5.94 61.68 -42.01
N LEU A 931 4.75 61.30 -42.48
CA LEU A 931 4.30 61.43 -43.87
C LEU A 931 3.74 62.83 -44.19
N THR A 932 3.67 63.70 -43.19
CA THR A 932 3.12 65.06 -43.29
C THR A 932 4.25 66.10 -43.36
N PRO A 933 4.21 67.05 -44.31
CA PRO A 933 5.24 68.08 -44.39
C PRO A 933 5.33 68.90 -43.10
N SER A 934 6.56 69.05 -42.61
CA SER A 934 6.86 69.69 -41.32
C SER A 934 6.35 71.13 -41.19
N ALA A 935 6.10 71.80 -42.32
CA ALA A 935 5.49 73.13 -42.40
C ALA A 935 4.05 73.19 -41.83
N TYR A 936 3.30 72.08 -41.82
CA TYR A 936 1.88 72.07 -41.42
C TYR A 936 1.64 71.71 -39.95
N ASN A 937 2.67 71.25 -39.22
CA ASN A 937 2.67 71.09 -37.76
C ASN A 937 1.44 70.33 -37.18
N VAL A 938 1.02 69.25 -37.85
CA VAL A 938 -0.12 68.41 -37.42
C VAL A 938 0.29 67.36 -36.39
N ALA A 939 -0.64 66.98 -35.51
CA ALA A 939 -0.36 66.10 -34.37
C ALA A 939 -0.08 64.63 -34.74
N SER A 940 -0.53 64.15 -35.90
CA SER A 940 -0.23 62.82 -36.41
C SER A 940 -0.44 62.69 -37.91
N ASN A 941 0.11 61.63 -38.52
CA ASN A 941 -0.16 61.22 -39.90
C ASN A 941 -1.66 61.14 -40.21
N LEU A 942 -2.47 60.55 -39.32
CA LEU A 942 -3.92 60.42 -39.52
C LEU A 942 -4.63 61.79 -39.49
N ALA A 943 -4.17 62.73 -38.69
CA ALA A 943 -4.70 64.10 -38.72
C ALA A 943 -4.37 64.80 -40.05
N GLY A 944 -3.20 64.51 -40.64
CA GLY A 944 -2.79 65.04 -41.94
C GLY A 944 -3.56 64.46 -43.12
N SER A 945 -3.76 63.14 -43.18
CA SER A 945 -4.54 62.50 -44.25
C SER A 945 -6.03 62.87 -44.19
N ASN A 946 -6.62 62.92 -42.99
CA ASN A 946 -7.99 63.41 -42.81
C ASN A 946 -8.16 64.90 -43.17
N SER A 947 -7.07 65.67 -43.16
CA SER A 947 -7.03 67.07 -43.62
C SER A 947 -6.60 67.20 -45.09
N SER A 948 -6.47 66.08 -45.81
CA SER A 948 -6.02 65.99 -47.21
C SER A 948 -4.65 66.61 -47.50
N LEU A 949 -3.79 66.79 -46.49
CA LEU A 949 -2.44 67.37 -46.68
C LEU A 949 -1.54 66.47 -47.54
N PHE A 950 -1.67 65.15 -47.38
CA PHE A 950 -1.09 64.17 -48.27
C PHE A 950 -2.13 63.10 -48.61
N THR A 951 -1.92 62.44 -49.75
CA THR A 951 -2.62 61.23 -50.18
C THR A 951 -1.59 60.13 -50.41
N LEU A 952 -1.68 59.05 -49.63
CA LEU A 952 -1.01 57.77 -49.89
C LEU A 952 -2.10 56.75 -50.18
N ALA A 953 -2.28 56.41 -51.45
CA ALA A 953 -3.45 55.64 -51.89
C ALA A 953 -3.26 54.13 -51.72
N SER A 954 -4.28 53.44 -51.16
CA SER A 954 -4.35 51.97 -51.19
C SER A 954 -4.49 51.48 -52.64
N ALA A 955 -3.71 50.46 -53.01
CA ALA A 955 -3.58 50.00 -54.39
C ALA A 955 -4.25 48.63 -54.60
N ALA A 956 -5.23 48.59 -55.50
CA ALA A 956 -5.79 47.35 -56.00
C ALA A 956 -4.94 46.81 -57.17
N PRO A 957 -4.70 45.48 -57.25
CA PRO A 957 -3.93 44.90 -58.34
C PRO A 957 -4.67 44.95 -59.68
N THR A 958 -3.94 45.22 -60.75
CA THR A 958 -4.37 44.87 -62.12
C THR A 958 -3.80 43.50 -62.46
N VAL A 959 -4.66 42.48 -62.58
CA VAL A 959 -4.23 41.10 -62.86
C VAL A 959 -4.12 40.87 -64.36
N LYS A 960 -3.05 40.18 -64.77
CA LYS A 960 -2.78 39.65 -66.10
C LYS A 960 -2.60 38.14 -65.98
N ASN A 961 -3.06 37.37 -66.96
CA ASN A 961 -2.97 35.91 -66.96
C ASN A 961 -2.08 35.46 -68.13
N GLY A 962 -1.32 34.38 -67.95
CA GLY A 962 -0.60 33.74 -69.05
C GLY A 962 -1.49 32.92 -69.97
N LEU A 963 -0.89 31.91 -70.60
CA LEU A 963 -1.55 30.94 -71.48
C LEU A 963 -1.57 29.56 -70.80
N ARG A 964 -2.74 28.92 -70.73
CA ARG A 964 -2.90 27.49 -70.44
C ARG A 964 -3.35 26.75 -71.69
N ILE A 965 -2.81 25.56 -71.91
CA ILE A 965 -3.36 24.58 -72.85
C ILE A 965 -3.47 23.24 -72.12
N THR A 966 -4.68 22.71 -72.05
CA THR A 966 -4.96 21.37 -71.51
C THR A 966 -5.36 20.45 -72.65
N LEU A 967 -4.72 19.28 -72.74
CA LEU A 967 -5.20 18.17 -73.56
C LEU A 967 -6.02 17.23 -72.68
N ARG A 968 -7.25 16.93 -73.10
CA ARG A 968 -8.13 15.94 -72.45
C ARG A 968 -8.34 14.75 -73.38
N ASN A 969 -8.18 13.52 -72.89
CA ASN A 969 -8.57 12.36 -73.69
C ASN A 969 -10.11 12.24 -73.75
N THR A 970 -10.66 11.79 -74.87
CA THR A 970 -12.11 11.66 -75.06
C THR A 970 -12.58 10.20 -74.97
N GLY A 971 -11.84 9.39 -74.21
CA GLY A 971 -12.12 7.97 -73.95
C GLY A 971 -11.28 7.39 -72.81
N ASN A 972 -11.49 6.11 -72.51
CA ASN A 972 -10.99 5.43 -71.30
C ASN A 972 -9.50 4.97 -71.35
N VAL A 973 -8.68 5.52 -72.26
CA VAL A 973 -7.29 5.09 -72.50
C VAL A 973 -6.33 6.25 -72.22
N ALA A 974 -5.28 5.98 -71.43
CA ALA A 974 -4.27 6.97 -71.03
C ALA A 974 -3.60 7.62 -72.24
N PHE A 975 -3.12 8.86 -72.09
CA PHE A 975 -2.26 9.46 -73.10
C PHE A 975 -0.96 8.65 -73.27
N PRO A 976 -0.52 8.36 -74.51
CA PRO A 976 0.78 7.77 -74.74
C PRO A 976 1.88 8.77 -74.36
N ALA A 977 3.02 8.27 -73.85
CA ALA A 977 4.12 9.07 -73.32
C ALA A 977 4.82 10.03 -74.32
N ALA A 978 4.42 10.02 -75.60
CA ALA A 978 4.85 10.97 -76.62
C ALA A 978 3.93 12.20 -76.74
N THR A 979 2.84 12.26 -75.98
CA THR A 979 1.89 13.39 -75.99
C THR A 979 2.51 14.61 -75.30
N THR A 980 2.63 15.72 -76.02
CA THR A 980 3.26 16.95 -75.49
C THR A 980 2.75 18.20 -76.19
N VAL A 981 2.78 19.34 -75.50
CA VAL A 981 2.58 20.67 -76.07
C VAL A 981 3.82 21.52 -75.80
N VAL A 982 4.33 22.16 -76.84
CA VAL A 982 5.60 22.91 -76.83
C VAL A 982 5.43 24.25 -77.54
N LEU A 983 6.23 25.27 -77.21
CA LEU A 983 6.22 26.51 -77.99
C LEU A 983 6.78 26.27 -79.40
N SER A 984 6.19 26.95 -80.38
CA SER A 984 6.63 26.98 -81.78
C SER A 984 7.13 28.37 -82.16
N GLY A 985 7.98 28.45 -83.20
CA GLY A 985 8.46 29.72 -83.75
C GLY A 985 9.04 30.68 -82.71
N ALA A 986 10.03 30.21 -81.94
CA ALA A 986 10.54 30.89 -80.74
C ALA A 986 11.20 32.27 -80.99
N SER A 987 10.37 33.29 -81.21
CA SER A 987 10.76 34.71 -81.22
C SER A 987 10.81 35.30 -79.81
N ASP A 988 10.17 34.65 -78.83
CA ASP A 988 10.12 35.10 -77.42
C ASP A 988 9.52 36.52 -77.33
N THR A 989 8.49 36.81 -78.13
CA THR A 989 7.91 38.16 -78.28
C THR A 989 6.68 38.31 -77.40
N ALA A 990 5.75 37.36 -77.43
CA ALA A 990 4.57 37.32 -76.56
C ALA A 990 4.58 36.16 -75.57
N LEU A 991 5.15 35.00 -75.93
CA LEU A 991 5.16 33.80 -75.07
C LEU A 991 6.56 33.59 -74.48
N GLU A 992 6.66 33.53 -73.15
CA GLU A 992 7.98 33.48 -72.48
C GLU A 992 8.64 32.09 -72.59
N THR A 993 9.83 32.06 -73.19
CA THR A 993 10.67 30.87 -73.36
C THR A 993 11.63 30.60 -72.20
N ALA A 994 11.79 31.57 -71.28
CA ALA A 994 12.93 31.67 -70.35
C ALA A 994 12.97 30.64 -69.20
N ASN A 995 11.99 29.75 -69.08
CA ASN A 995 12.03 28.56 -68.20
C ASN A 995 13.01 27.51 -68.72
N ASN A 996 14.30 27.84 -68.75
CA ASN A 996 15.37 27.02 -69.34
C ASN A 996 15.43 25.61 -68.74
N ASP A 997 14.86 24.63 -69.44
CA ASP A 997 15.67 23.60 -70.11
C ASP A 997 14.86 22.79 -71.13
N ALA A 998 15.31 22.79 -72.38
CA ALA A 998 14.80 22.04 -73.55
C ALA A 998 13.34 22.29 -74.01
N PRO A 999 13.06 22.31 -75.33
CA PRO A 999 11.72 22.48 -75.89
C PRO A 999 10.90 21.16 -75.88
N THR A 1000 11.05 20.32 -74.86
CA THR A 1000 10.37 19.00 -74.78
C THR A 1000 8.95 19.07 -74.20
N GLY A 1001 8.54 20.25 -73.71
CA GLY A 1001 7.25 20.47 -73.04
C GLY A 1001 7.20 20.00 -71.59
N THR A 1002 8.17 19.18 -71.16
CA THR A 1002 8.22 18.54 -69.85
C THR A 1002 8.22 19.56 -68.69
N ASN A 1003 8.99 20.64 -68.82
CA ASN A 1003 9.18 21.64 -67.76
C ASN A 1003 8.02 22.64 -67.62
N ASN A 1004 7.09 22.68 -68.58
CA ASN A 1004 5.92 23.57 -68.57
C ASN A 1004 4.61 22.84 -68.24
N ILE A 1005 4.66 21.54 -67.91
CA ILE A 1005 3.52 20.79 -67.38
C ILE A 1005 3.18 21.34 -65.98
N ILE A 1006 1.90 21.59 -65.72
CA ILE A 1006 1.43 21.90 -64.37
C ILE A 1006 1.50 20.61 -63.55
N ALA A 1007 2.49 20.52 -62.67
CA ALA A 1007 2.78 19.33 -61.87
C ALA A 1007 1.67 19.02 -60.85
N ALA A 1008 1.58 17.75 -60.43
CA ALA A 1008 0.64 17.31 -59.40
C ALA A 1008 0.95 17.94 -58.03
N GLY A 1009 -0.09 18.32 -57.29
CA GLY A 1009 0.02 18.89 -55.95
C GLY A 1009 0.41 17.84 -54.91
N VAL A 1010 1.54 18.06 -54.21
CA VAL A 1010 2.08 17.09 -53.23
C VAL A 1010 1.68 17.40 -51.77
N ASN A 1011 0.92 18.49 -51.54
CA ASN A 1011 0.68 19.07 -50.21
C ASN A 1011 -0.60 18.57 -49.50
N ILE A 1012 -0.98 17.31 -49.69
CA ILE A 1012 -1.99 16.63 -48.86
C ILE A 1012 -1.26 15.57 -48.01
N PRO A 1013 -1.09 15.75 -46.69
CA PRO A 1013 -0.36 14.80 -45.84
C PRO A 1013 -0.96 13.39 -45.78
N THR A 1014 -2.28 13.28 -45.95
CA THR A 1014 -3.03 12.02 -46.08
C THR A 1014 -4.28 12.25 -46.92
N TRP A 1015 -4.48 11.46 -47.98
CA TRP A 1015 -5.76 11.34 -48.67
C TRP A 1015 -6.75 10.60 -47.78
N VAL A 1016 -8.01 11.06 -47.74
CA VAL A 1016 -9.09 10.47 -46.95
C VAL A 1016 -10.35 10.46 -47.80
N SER A 1017 -10.61 9.32 -48.46
CA SER A 1017 -11.72 9.08 -49.38
C SER A 1017 -13.06 9.62 -48.87
N THR A 1018 -13.40 9.32 -47.62
CA THR A 1018 -14.69 9.60 -46.98
C THR A 1018 -14.98 11.08 -46.68
N THR A 1019 -14.01 11.98 -46.85
CA THR A 1019 -14.18 13.40 -46.47
C THR A 1019 -13.77 14.43 -47.52
N LYS A 1020 -12.98 14.04 -48.54
CA LYS A 1020 -12.47 14.93 -49.59
C LYS A 1020 -12.33 14.23 -50.95
N GLU A 1021 -13.41 13.62 -51.43
CA GLU A 1021 -13.46 12.95 -52.75
C GLU A 1021 -12.84 13.78 -53.89
N ASP A 1022 -13.14 15.08 -53.96
CA ASP A 1022 -12.68 15.97 -55.04
C ASP A 1022 -11.16 16.13 -55.10
N ALA A 1023 -10.42 15.73 -54.06
CA ALA A 1023 -8.96 15.79 -54.05
C ALA A 1023 -8.29 14.69 -54.89
N GLU A 1024 -8.97 13.56 -55.11
CA GLU A 1024 -8.45 12.41 -55.85
C GLU A 1024 -8.11 12.77 -57.31
N ASP A 1025 -8.97 13.56 -57.95
CA ASP A 1025 -8.82 14.03 -59.32
C ASP A 1025 -7.49 14.80 -59.53
N TYR A 1026 -6.92 15.44 -58.50
CA TYR A 1026 -5.72 16.28 -58.65
C TYR A 1026 -4.39 15.58 -58.32
N ILE A 1027 -4.42 14.45 -57.60
CA ILE A 1027 -3.22 13.79 -57.04
C ILE A 1027 -2.95 12.40 -57.60
N THR A 1028 -3.98 11.69 -58.08
CA THR A 1028 -3.81 10.36 -58.70
C THR A 1028 -3.26 10.50 -60.12
N VAL A 1029 -2.45 9.53 -60.57
CA VAL A 1029 -2.17 9.40 -62.00
C VAL A 1029 -3.19 8.45 -62.63
N PHE A 1030 -3.47 8.61 -63.93
CA PHE A 1030 -4.53 7.84 -64.62
C PHE A 1030 -4.30 6.31 -64.59
N THR A 1031 -3.10 5.81 -64.23
CA THR A 1031 -2.90 4.38 -63.96
C THR A 1031 -3.57 3.90 -62.68
N ASP A 1032 -3.71 4.76 -61.67
CA ASP A 1032 -4.08 4.39 -60.29
C ASP A 1032 -5.58 4.21 -60.11
N ILE A 1033 -6.39 4.96 -60.88
CA ILE A 1033 -7.85 4.76 -60.94
C ILE A 1033 -8.13 3.34 -61.45
N SER A 1034 -8.71 2.48 -60.63
CA SER A 1034 -8.99 1.09 -60.99
C SER A 1034 -9.93 0.98 -62.20
N ALA A 1035 -9.83 -0.12 -62.94
CA ALA A 1035 -10.65 -0.36 -64.14
C ALA A 1035 -12.04 -0.90 -63.76
N GLY A 1036 -12.85 -0.09 -63.08
CA GLY A 1036 -14.17 -0.49 -62.58
C GLY A 1036 -15.11 -1.03 -63.67
N THR A 1037 -15.41 -2.33 -63.62
CA THR A 1037 -16.41 -2.99 -64.47
C THR A 1037 -17.82 -2.77 -63.93
N VAL A 1038 -18.72 -2.23 -64.74
CA VAL A 1038 -20.07 -1.85 -64.31
C VAL A 1038 -21.03 -3.05 -64.37
N THR A 1039 -21.35 -3.62 -63.21
CA THR A 1039 -22.37 -4.68 -63.05
C THR A 1039 -23.37 -4.34 -61.94
N GLY A 1040 -24.05 -3.20 -62.08
CA GLY A 1040 -25.10 -2.75 -61.16
C GLY A 1040 -25.95 -1.65 -61.80
N ALA A 1041 -27.20 -1.49 -61.33
CA ALA A 1041 -28.16 -0.54 -61.90
C ALA A 1041 -27.99 0.92 -61.40
N ALA A 1042 -26.97 1.20 -60.57
CA ALA A 1042 -26.56 2.54 -60.19
C ALA A 1042 -25.39 2.99 -61.08
N ALA A 1043 -25.55 4.12 -61.77
CA ALA A 1043 -24.50 4.68 -62.60
C ALA A 1043 -23.43 5.34 -61.71
N VAL A 1044 -22.29 4.67 -61.53
CA VAL A 1044 -21.12 5.23 -60.85
C VAL A 1044 -20.64 6.47 -61.63
N ALA A 1045 -20.49 7.60 -60.94
CA ALA A 1045 -19.97 8.82 -61.53
C ALA A 1045 -18.48 8.62 -61.87
N GLY A 1046 -18.12 8.80 -63.14
CA GLY A 1046 -16.74 8.63 -63.58
C GLY A 1046 -15.84 9.77 -63.11
N LYS A 1047 -14.70 9.44 -62.50
CA LYS A 1047 -13.71 10.39 -61.98
C LYS A 1047 -12.72 10.81 -63.07
N THR A 1048 -12.18 12.02 -62.97
CA THR A 1048 -11.39 12.66 -64.03
C THR A 1048 -10.06 13.16 -63.46
N THR A 1049 -8.96 12.49 -63.81
CA THR A 1049 -7.62 12.98 -63.41
C THR A 1049 -7.36 14.36 -64.03
N ASN A 1050 -7.54 15.39 -63.21
CA ASN A 1050 -7.56 16.79 -63.56
C ASN A 1050 -6.26 17.47 -63.15
N ARG A 1051 -5.16 17.17 -63.87
CA ARG A 1051 -3.86 17.84 -63.66
C ARG A 1051 -3.85 19.28 -64.20
N THR A 1052 -4.80 20.11 -63.74
CA THR A 1052 -4.85 21.55 -64.03
C THR A 1052 -4.17 22.38 -62.95
N GLY A 1053 -4.00 21.90 -61.72
CA GLY A 1053 -3.05 22.45 -60.74
C GLY A 1053 -3.52 22.54 -59.29
N TRP A 1054 -2.66 23.12 -58.45
CA TRP A 1054 -2.81 23.42 -57.02
C TRP A 1054 -2.13 24.76 -56.70
#